data_AF-A0AAW1APT4-F1
#
_entry.id   AF-A0AAW1APT4-F1
#
_cell.length_a   1.000
_cell.length_b   1.000
_cell.length_c   1.000
_cell.angle_alpha   90.00
_cell.angle_beta   90.00
_cell.angle_gamma   90.00
#
_symmetry.space_group_name_H-M   'P 1'
#
loop_
_entity.id
_entity.type
_entity.pdbx_description
1 polymer ?
#
loop_
_entity_poly.entity_id
_entity_poly.type
_entity_poly.pdbx_seq_one_letter_code
_entity_poly.pdbx_strand_id
1 'polypeptide(L)'
;MGLRFLCWSRAARKQGHCEHLAEQREGKPVPLSFPLPASLQMLLRSFRIPSRVRGGEQTFPAPVHWPSSWVCLSSANFFSPDPAGVLGEMSASPTACLARPAGSETPRAGSLPDQRDPRDTWSKKVDFLLSVIGFAVDLGNVWRFPYVCYQNGGGAFLIPYVLMAIFGGVPLFYMELALGQFHRVGAIPIWKNICPIFKGIGFAICVINLYVAFYYNTIIAWALFYFCSSFAPTLPWASCSNPWNTPSCLSYFDAGNVSWTNLSKSPAEEFYMRHVLQVQNSHGLSDLGEIRWQLLLCLFLIFTIVYFSLWKGVKTSGKVVWVTATLPYIVLLILLIRGATLPGAWRGIVFYLRPDWQKLRSVAVWVDATAQIFFSLGPGFGVLLALASYNPFNNNCYRDAVLTSLVNCFTSFLSGFVIFTVLGYMAEMRHMEVADVAKDQGPSLLFITYPEALANMTGSSFFAILFFLMMITLGLDSTFGGLEAVITALMDEYPQVLGKHRQLFVLGLSAVCFLGSLATLTNFHRRIFTGVPIQGGPYIVKLLEEFGAGYSILAVVFLEAIAVSWFYGMQQFCSDVKAMLGFGPGLYWQVCWRVVSPATLAFILISSLLDQPPLVLFDYEYPAWSIRLGHLIGASSFLCIPSYMVYKLVWTPGSLKQRLALCFRPEITRKRSLEMAFPPEAEWPLSQEVSRTSQEAPPKPGKLPPSACSAHPSWLSPYLLLLRSPPVGWMRLGGGRQLARLDLLNRAKDRARPSV
;
A
#
# COMPACT_ATOMS: atom_id res chain seq x y z
N MET A 1 -26.60 -14.94 -34.38
CA MET A 1 -28.02 -14.60 -34.62
C MET A 1 -28.78 -14.99 -33.36
N GLY A 2 -29.70 -14.20 -32.78
CA GLY A 2 -30.10 -12.82 -33.04
C GLY A 2 -31.01 -12.33 -31.90
N LEU A 3 -31.07 -11.03 -31.60
CA LEU A 3 -31.79 -10.49 -30.43
C LEU A 3 -33.32 -10.41 -30.63
N ARG A 4 -34.06 -10.60 -29.54
CA ARG A 4 -35.29 -9.90 -29.10
C ARG A 4 -35.47 -10.20 -27.61
N PHE A 5 -35.26 -9.30 -26.65
CA PHE A 5 -36.06 -8.10 -26.33
C PHE A 5 -37.57 -8.36 -26.25
N LEU A 6 -38.09 -8.35 -25.02
CA LEU A 6 -39.44 -7.89 -24.70
C LEU A 6 -39.44 -7.29 -23.28
N CYS A 7 -40.06 -6.14 -23.12
CA CYS A 7 -40.25 -5.43 -21.85
C CYS A 7 -41.75 -5.47 -21.51
N TRP A 8 -42.10 -5.55 -20.22
CA TRP A 8 -43.50 -5.40 -19.80
C TRP A 8 -43.64 -4.54 -18.54
N SER A 9 -44.77 -3.83 -18.46
CA SER A 9 -44.93 -2.64 -17.61
C SER A 9 -45.84 -2.87 -16.41
N ARG A 10 -45.74 -1.99 -15.40
CA ARG A 10 -46.59 -1.99 -14.19
C ARG A 10 -47.94 -1.33 -14.42
N ALA A 11 -49.03 -2.04 -14.14
CA ALA A 11 -50.38 -1.53 -13.83
C ALA A 11 -51.24 -2.65 -13.21
N ALA A 12 -52.26 -2.44 -12.36
CA ALA A 12 -52.61 -1.32 -11.47
C ALA A 12 -53.73 -1.75 -10.47
N ARG A 13 -53.80 -1.11 -9.29
CA ARG A 13 -54.95 -0.96 -8.33
C ARG A 13 -54.49 0.06 -7.26
N LYS A 14 -55.11 1.22 -6.98
CA LYS A 14 -56.45 1.55 -6.42
C LYS A 14 -56.67 0.95 -5.02
N GLN A 15 -57.06 1.67 -3.95
CA GLN A 15 -57.55 3.07 -3.71
C GLN A 15 -56.92 3.66 -2.42
N GLY A 16 -57.06 4.94 -2.02
CA GLY A 16 -57.78 6.10 -2.60
C GLY A 16 -57.75 7.36 -1.69
N HIS A 17 -58.69 8.29 -1.93
CA HIS A 17 -58.89 9.63 -1.31
C HIS A 17 -57.95 10.79 -1.67
N CYS A 18 -58.56 11.94 -2.00
CA CYS A 18 -57.98 13.28 -2.27
C CYS A 18 -59.06 14.34 -2.00
N GLU A 19 -58.68 15.54 -1.52
CA GLU A 19 -59.30 16.88 -1.70
C GLU A 19 -58.48 17.89 -0.85
N HIS A 20 -58.34 19.19 -1.14
CA HIS A 20 -59.08 20.12 -2.03
C HIS A 20 -58.15 21.02 -2.92
N LEU A 21 -58.71 21.50 -4.05
CA LEU A 21 -58.63 22.85 -4.69
C LEU A 21 -57.32 23.68 -4.62
N ALA A 22 -56.66 24.08 -5.72
CA ALA A 22 -57.00 25.07 -6.79
C ALA A 22 -56.66 26.55 -6.41
N GLU A 23 -56.29 27.49 -7.28
CA GLU A 23 -56.48 27.65 -8.75
C GLU A 23 -55.49 28.68 -9.42
N GLN A 24 -55.33 28.66 -10.76
CA GLN A 24 -54.72 29.69 -11.68
C GLN A 24 -53.21 30.04 -11.52
N ARG A 25 -52.44 30.54 -12.53
CA ARG A 25 -52.63 30.85 -13.98
C ARG A 25 -51.29 30.74 -14.77
N GLU A 26 -51.31 30.98 -16.09
CA GLU A 26 -50.19 30.79 -17.04
C GLU A 26 -49.08 31.87 -17.02
N GLY A 27 -47.84 31.53 -17.47
CA GLY A 27 -46.76 32.51 -17.73
C GLY A 27 -45.46 31.92 -18.31
N LYS A 28 -44.87 32.55 -19.33
CA LYS A 28 -43.66 32.10 -20.09
C LYS A 28 -42.33 32.25 -19.31
N PRO A 29 -41.24 31.52 -19.69
CA PRO A 29 -40.01 31.42 -18.90
C PRO A 29 -39.07 32.63 -19.01
N VAL A 30 -38.39 32.95 -17.90
CA VAL A 30 -37.28 33.92 -17.78
C VAL A 30 -36.21 33.30 -16.86
N PRO A 31 -34.90 33.41 -17.15
CA PRO A 31 -33.86 32.73 -16.36
C PRO A 31 -33.60 33.43 -15.02
N LEU A 32 -33.45 32.65 -13.94
CA LEU A 32 -33.13 33.14 -12.60
C LEU A 32 -31.82 32.54 -12.07
N SER A 33 -30.77 33.37 -12.07
CA SER A 33 -29.50 33.10 -11.41
C SER A 33 -29.62 33.29 -9.90
N PHE A 34 -29.32 32.26 -9.10
CA PHE A 34 -29.26 32.39 -7.64
C PHE A 34 -27.90 32.98 -7.19
N PRO A 35 -27.89 33.90 -6.20
CA PRO A 35 -26.67 34.54 -5.72
C PRO A 35 -25.87 33.64 -4.76
N LEU A 36 -24.54 33.77 -4.79
CA LEU A 36 -23.62 33.16 -3.83
C LEU A 36 -23.63 33.90 -2.47
N PRO A 37 -23.53 33.19 -1.32
CA PRO A 37 -23.42 33.83 -0.01
C PRO A 37 -22.21 34.76 0.12
N ALA A 38 -22.39 35.89 0.81
CA ALA A 38 -21.38 36.94 0.94
C ALA A 38 -20.06 36.48 1.59
N SER A 39 -20.10 35.43 2.42
CA SER A 39 -18.91 34.82 3.05
C SER A 39 -17.88 34.30 2.04
N LEU A 40 -18.31 33.86 0.84
CA LEU A 40 -17.38 33.35 -0.17
C LEU A 40 -16.65 34.46 -0.94
N GLN A 41 -17.18 35.70 -0.93
CA GLN A 41 -16.54 36.83 -1.62
C GLN A 41 -15.38 37.45 -0.82
N MET A 42 -15.35 37.29 0.51
CA MET A 42 -14.21 37.75 1.33
C MET A 42 -12.95 36.91 1.10
N LEU A 43 -13.08 35.58 1.05
CA LEU A 43 -11.95 34.65 0.91
C LEU A 43 -11.16 34.84 -0.41
N LEU A 44 -11.81 35.30 -1.47
CA LEU A 44 -11.17 35.56 -2.77
C LEU A 44 -10.44 36.91 -2.86
N ARG A 45 -10.46 37.75 -1.81
CA ARG A 45 -9.71 39.03 -1.78
C ARG A 45 -8.37 38.94 -1.04
N SER A 46 -8.09 37.86 -0.31
CA SER A 46 -6.89 37.75 0.55
C SER A 46 -5.59 37.35 -0.16
N PHE A 47 -5.64 36.98 -1.45
CA PHE A 47 -4.45 36.65 -2.25
C PHE A 47 -4.10 37.74 -3.28
N ARG A 48 -3.67 38.90 -2.79
CA ARG A 48 -2.87 39.88 -3.56
C ARG A 48 -1.67 40.34 -2.74
N ILE A 49 -0.49 40.22 -3.35
CA ILE A 49 0.78 40.69 -2.78
C ILE A 49 0.80 42.22 -2.80
N PRO A 50 0.93 42.92 -1.65
CA PRO A 50 1.01 44.38 -1.61
C PRO A 50 2.46 44.86 -1.64
N SER A 51 2.78 45.77 -2.55
CA SER A 51 4.06 46.49 -2.57
C SER A 51 4.06 47.65 -1.56
N ARG A 52 5.01 47.59 -0.61
CA ARG A 52 5.65 48.65 0.19
C ARG A 52 5.18 50.12 0.03
N VAL A 53 5.05 50.83 1.17
CA VAL A 53 5.33 52.28 1.47
C VAL A 53 4.18 53.08 2.11
N ARG A 54 4.49 53.76 3.25
CA ARG A 54 3.71 54.77 4.03
C ARG A 54 2.41 54.27 4.69
N GLY A 55 2.01 54.75 5.88
CA GLY A 55 2.71 55.61 6.87
C GLY A 55 1.72 56.51 7.65
N GLY A 56 1.71 56.42 8.99
CA GLY A 56 0.86 57.21 9.89
C GLY A 56 0.92 56.70 11.35
N GLU A 57 0.69 57.57 12.33
CA GLU A 57 0.94 57.35 13.78
C GLU A 57 -0.34 57.50 14.65
N GLN A 58 -0.16 57.52 15.98
CA GLN A 58 -1.09 58.00 17.04
C GLN A 58 -2.21 57.04 17.53
N THR A 59 -2.51 56.87 18.84
CA THR A 59 -1.71 57.00 20.09
C THR A 59 -2.39 56.21 21.24
N PHE A 60 -1.70 55.98 22.37
CA PHE A 60 -2.24 55.36 23.61
C PHE A 60 -3.11 56.32 24.46
N PRO A 61 -3.85 55.81 25.47
CA PRO A 61 -3.27 55.76 26.83
C PRO A 61 -3.52 54.45 27.62
N ALA A 62 -2.74 54.26 28.69
CA ALA A 62 -2.90 53.27 29.78
C ALA A 62 -3.00 54.06 31.13
N PRO A 63 -2.60 53.63 32.36
CA PRO A 63 -2.03 52.38 32.89
C PRO A 63 -3.14 51.51 33.55
N VAL A 64 -3.04 50.67 34.60
CA VAL A 64 -2.07 50.26 35.66
C VAL A 64 -2.34 48.76 35.98
N HIS A 65 -1.70 47.99 36.90
CA HIS A 65 -0.78 48.25 38.04
C HIS A 65 0.24 47.09 38.19
N TRP A 66 1.03 47.10 39.27
CA TRP A 66 1.96 46.03 39.72
C TRP A 66 1.85 45.79 41.23
N PRO A 67 2.39 44.67 41.78
CA PRO A 67 3.79 44.65 42.23
C PRO A 67 4.62 43.43 41.72
N SER A 68 5.94 43.46 41.92
CA SER A 68 6.92 42.53 41.32
C SER A 68 8.26 42.42 42.06
N SER A 69 8.87 41.24 42.08
CA SER A 69 10.32 41.03 42.35
C SER A 69 10.77 39.57 42.08
N TRP A 70 12.05 39.19 41.89
CA TRP A 70 13.30 39.74 41.27
C TRP A 70 14.43 38.69 41.51
N VAL A 71 15.61 38.57 40.85
CA VAL A 71 16.29 39.17 39.66
C VAL A 71 17.33 38.12 39.17
N CYS A 72 17.57 37.87 37.87
CA CYS A 72 18.72 38.34 37.03
C CYS A 72 18.58 37.64 35.65
N LEU A 73 18.59 38.28 34.47
CA LEU A 73 19.64 39.05 33.76
C LEU A 73 20.78 38.18 33.16
N SER A 74 21.31 38.43 31.95
CA SER A 74 21.11 39.58 31.03
C SER A 74 21.14 39.19 29.53
N SER A 75 20.87 40.17 28.66
CA SER A 75 20.78 40.09 27.18
C SER A 75 21.25 41.40 26.50
N ALA A 76 20.93 41.60 25.20
CA ALA A 76 21.26 42.74 24.30
C ALA A 76 22.61 42.60 23.56
N ASN A 77 22.74 42.67 22.22
CA ASN A 77 22.21 43.55 21.14
C ASN A 77 23.09 44.79 20.89
N PHE A 78 23.45 45.07 19.62
CA PHE A 78 22.95 46.23 18.86
C PHE A 78 23.34 46.20 17.36
N PHE A 79 22.85 47.18 16.59
CA PHE A 79 23.04 47.37 15.14
C PHE A 79 23.96 48.58 14.82
N SER A 80 24.38 48.73 13.55
CA SER A 80 25.36 49.72 13.05
C SER A 80 24.99 51.20 13.24
N PRO A 81 25.96 52.13 13.06
CA PRO A 81 25.99 52.90 11.81
C PRO A 81 27.41 53.23 11.25
N ASP A 82 27.46 53.58 9.96
CA ASP A 82 28.64 54.20 9.29
C ASP A 82 28.54 55.74 9.29
N PRO A 83 29.69 56.45 9.24
CA PRO A 83 29.84 57.55 8.26
C PRO A 83 31.23 57.62 7.60
N ALA A 84 31.37 58.45 6.56
CA ALA A 84 32.57 58.56 5.72
C ALA A 84 33.64 59.55 6.22
N GLY A 85 34.88 59.39 5.74
CA GLY A 85 36.03 60.28 5.96
C GLY A 85 37.08 60.16 4.83
N VAL A 86 37.98 61.14 4.70
CA VAL A 86 38.91 61.32 3.55
C VAL A 86 40.36 61.57 4.05
N LEU A 87 41.34 61.46 3.14
CA LEU A 87 42.82 61.63 3.28
C LEU A 87 43.58 60.30 3.60
N GLY A 88 44.72 59.99 2.99
CA GLY A 88 45.38 60.61 1.81
C GLY A 88 46.82 60.09 1.54
N GLU A 89 47.13 59.81 0.27
CA GLU A 89 48.48 59.62 -0.33
C GLU A 89 49.35 58.42 0.21
N MET A 90 50.44 57.95 -0.42
CA MET A 90 51.32 58.53 -1.46
C MET A 90 52.09 57.45 -2.28
N SER A 91 52.38 57.74 -3.57
CA SER A 91 53.37 57.06 -4.48
C SER A 91 53.04 55.61 -4.94
N ALA A 92 53.42 55.12 -6.14
CA ALA A 92 54.09 55.70 -7.32
C ALA A 92 53.58 55.06 -8.65
N SER A 93 54.01 55.61 -9.79
CA SER A 93 53.50 55.36 -11.18
C SER A 93 54.66 55.13 -12.19
N PRO A 94 54.49 55.15 -13.53
CA PRO A 94 53.53 54.49 -14.44
C PRO A 94 54.21 53.76 -15.65
N THR A 95 53.45 52.96 -16.42
CA THR A 95 53.66 52.85 -17.90
C THR A 95 52.39 52.30 -18.60
N ALA A 96 52.27 52.48 -19.92
CA ALA A 96 51.08 52.08 -20.70
C ALA A 96 51.42 51.65 -22.14
N CYS A 97 50.39 51.15 -22.85
CA CYS A 97 50.30 50.94 -24.31
C CYS A 97 51.12 49.80 -24.96
N LEU A 98 50.45 48.71 -25.35
CA LEU A 98 50.08 48.39 -26.75
C LEU A 98 49.29 47.06 -26.83
N ALA A 99 48.73 46.71 -28.01
CA ALA A 99 47.69 45.68 -28.13
C ALA A 99 47.89 44.69 -29.30
N ARG A 100 47.42 43.44 -29.13
CA ARG A 100 46.72 42.63 -30.16
C ARG A 100 45.99 41.41 -29.53
N PRO A 101 45.00 40.80 -30.22
CA PRO A 101 44.00 39.93 -29.58
C PRO A 101 44.07 38.44 -29.95
N ALA A 102 43.11 37.68 -29.40
CA ALA A 102 42.57 36.38 -29.84
C ALA A 102 43.38 35.11 -29.54
N GLY A 103 42.99 34.43 -28.46
CA GLY A 103 43.10 32.98 -28.29
C GLY A 103 41.70 32.43 -27.94
N SER A 104 41.27 31.34 -28.56
CA SER A 104 39.91 30.82 -28.39
C SER A 104 39.80 29.87 -27.19
N GLU A 105 39.19 30.31 -26.09
CA GLU A 105 38.76 29.39 -25.04
C GLU A 105 37.58 28.54 -25.53
N THR A 106 37.79 27.22 -25.59
CA THR A 106 36.70 26.26 -25.72
C THR A 106 35.85 26.32 -24.44
N PRO A 107 34.51 26.50 -24.53
CA PRO A 107 33.69 26.49 -23.33
C PRO A 107 33.76 25.11 -22.69
N ARG A 108 34.36 25.03 -21.49
CA ARG A 108 34.38 23.80 -20.69
C ARG A 108 32.93 23.32 -20.54
N ALA A 109 32.67 22.08 -20.93
CA ALA A 109 31.34 21.50 -20.83
C ALA A 109 30.89 21.52 -19.36
N GLY A 110 29.97 22.43 -19.04
CA GLY A 110 29.43 22.55 -17.70
C GLY A 110 28.69 21.27 -17.33
N SER A 111 29.25 20.51 -16.39
CA SER A 111 28.60 19.34 -15.83
C SER A 111 27.32 19.75 -15.12
N LEU A 112 26.19 19.66 -15.83
CA LEU A 112 24.86 19.84 -15.25
C LEU A 112 24.73 18.90 -14.03
N PRO A 113 24.19 19.36 -12.90
CA PRO A 113 24.13 18.57 -11.69
C PRO A 113 23.08 17.46 -11.81
N ASP A 114 23.46 16.30 -12.35
CA ASP A 114 22.66 15.07 -12.33
C ASP A 114 22.71 14.40 -10.95
N GLN A 115 22.39 15.19 -9.91
CA GLN A 115 22.21 14.73 -8.55
C GLN A 115 20.74 14.34 -8.34
N ARG A 116 20.41 13.15 -8.81
CA ARG A 116 19.52 12.27 -8.05
C ARG A 116 20.41 11.23 -7.38
N ASP A 117 20.45 11.23 -6.05
CA ASP A 117 21.14 10.17 -5.32
C ASP A 117 20.62 8.80 -5.77
N PRO A 118 21.49 7.79 -5.90
CA PRO A 118 21.06 6.46 -6.33
C PRO A 118 20.01 5.93 -5.35
N ARG A 119 18.85 5.53 -5.88
CA ARG A 119 17.72 5.03 -5.07
C ARG A 119 18.23 3.96 -4.10
N ASP A 120 17.89 4.16 -2.83
CA ASP A 120 18.25 3.25 -1.75
C ASP A 120 17.91 1.78 -2.06
N THR A 121 18.65 0.88 -1.45
CA THR A 121 18.47 -0.57 -1.64
C THR A 121 18.40 -1.30 -0.31
N TRP A 122 17.72 -2.46 -0.31
CA TRP A 122 17.66 -3.37 0.83
C TRP A 122 19.06 -3.85 1.23
N SER A 123 19.38 -3.78 2.52
CA SER A 123 20.72 -4.15 3.01
C SER A 123 21.03 -5.65 2.87
N LYS A 124 20.00 -6.51 2.87
CA LYS A 124 20.06 -7.93 2.51
C LYS A 124 18.78 -8.34 1.78
N LYS A 125 18.85 -9.33 0.89
CA LYS A 125 17.65 -9.91 0.24
C LYS A 125 16.63 -10.48 1.24
N VAL A 126 17.09 -10.99 2.39
CA VAL A 126 16.20 -11.50 3.45
C VAL A 126 15.41 -10.37 4.11
N ASP A 127 15.97 -9.16 4.21
CA ASP A 127 15.26 -7.99 4.75
C ASP A 127 14.02 -7.67 3.88
N PHE A 128 14.20 -7.66 2.55
CA PHE A 128 13.10 -7.54 1.59
C PHE A 128 12.09 -8.68 1.73
N LEU A 129 12.55 -9.94 1.69
CA LEU A 129 11.67 -11.10 1.70
C LEU A 129 10.79 -11.15 2.96
N LEU A 130 11.38 -10.90 4.14
CA LEU A 130 10.63 -10.80 5.38
C LEU A 130 9.68 -9.59 5.38
N SER A 131 10.03 -8.46 4.75
CA SER A 131 9.13 -7.29 4.68
C SER A 131 7.89 -7.55 3.81
N VAL A 132 8.03 -8.33 2.72
CA VAL A 132 6.88 -8.74 1.91
C VAL A 132 6.06 -9.84 2.62
N ILE A 133 6.71 -10.75 3.35
CA ILE A 133 6.00 -11.75 4.18
C ILE A 133 5.21 -11.08 5.30
N GLY A 134 5.80 -10.13 6.05
CA GLY A 134 5.12 -9.40 7.13
C GLY A 134 4.00 -8.48 6.63
N PHE A 135 4.09 -7.96 5.41
CA PHE A 135 2.94 -7.28 4.78
C PHE A 135 1.80 -8.25 4.44
N ALA A 136 2.13 -9.41 3.85
CA ALA A 136 1.13 -10.38 3.38
C ALA A 136 0.56 -11.31 4.46
N VAL A 137 1.10 -11.28 5.69
CA VAL A 137 0.67 -12.12 6.81
C VAL A 137 0.18 -11.21 7.94
N ASP A 138 -1.14 -11.07 8.03
CA ASP A 138 -1.81 -10.06 8.83
C ASP A 138 -2.74 -10.68 9.91
N LEU A 139 -3.58 -9.85 10.55
CA LEU A 139 -4.62 -10.34 11.45
C LEU A 139 -5.67 -11.22 10.72
N GLY A 140 -6.02 -10.89 9.48
CA GLY A 140 -6.94 -11.66 8.63
C GLY A 140 -6.46 -13.09 8.34
N ASN A 141 -5.16 -13.35 8.27
CA ASN A 141 -4.62 -14.71 8.23
C ASN A 141 -4.95 -15.52 9.49
N VAL A 142 -5.02 -14.87 10.65
CA VAL A 142 -5.28 -15.52 11.94
C VAL A 142 -6.77 -15.75 12.18
N TRP A 143 -7.64 -14.74 12.02
CA TRP A 143 -9.07 -14.90 12.30
C TRP A 143 -9.95 -15.13 11.07
N ARG A 144 -9.71 -14.39 9.98
CA ARG A 144 -10.62 -14.34 8.83
C ARG A 144 -10.53 -15.60 7.98
N PHE A 145 -9.33 -16.07 7.66
CA PHE A 145 -9.18 -17.31 6.87
C PHE A 145 -9.82 -18.54 7.55
N PRO A 146 -9.55 -18.85 8.84
CA PRO A 146 -10.18 -20.00 9.50
C PRO A 146 -11.70 -19.86 9.59
N TYR A 147 -12.20 -18.65 9.87
CA TYR A 147 -13.62 -18.33 9.86
C TYR A 147 -14.29 -18.60 8.50
N VAL A 148 -13.76 -18.03 7.42
CA VAL A 148 -14.29 -18.21 6.06
C VAL A 148 -14.21 -19.68 5.62
N CYS A 149 -13.14 -20.39 6.01
CA CYS A 149 -12.93 -21.80 5.69
C CYS A 149 -14.02 -22.72 6.27
N TYR A 150 -14.33 -22.62 7.57
CA TYR A 150 -15.37 -23.47 8.17
C TYR A 150 -16.75 -23.16 7.58
N GLN A 151 -17.09 -21.87 7.42
CA GLN A 151 -18.41 -21.48 6.91
C GLN A 151 -18.64 -21.96 5.48
N ASN A 152 -17.62 -21.96 4.64
CA ASN A 152 -17.71 -22.34 3.23
C ASN A 152 -17.41 -23.82 2.93
N GLY A 153 -17.52 -24.68 3.94
CA GLY A 153 -17.51 -26.15 3.78
C GLY A 153 -16.30 -26.86 4.39
N GLY A 154 -15.61 -26.23 5.34
CA GLY A 154 -14.46 -26.79 6.04
C GLY A 154 -13.34 -27.16 5.08
N GLY A 155 -12.81 -28.38 5.19
CA GLY A 155 -11.71 -28.85 4.33
C GLY A 155 -12.01 -28.81 2.83
N ALA A 156 -13.28 -28.75 2.40
CA ALA A 156 -13.64 -28.58 1.00
C ALA A 156 -13.24 -27.20 0.45
N PHE A 157 -13.28 -26.14 1.28
CA PHE A 157 -12.94 -24.76 0.89
C PHE A 157 -11.49 -24.58 0.42
N LEU A 158 -10.59 -25.48 0.83
CA LEU A 158 -9.19 -25.46 0.40
C LEU A 158 -9.04 -25.60 -1.12
N ILE A 159 -10.00 -26.25 -1.81
CA ILE A 159 -10.01 -26.40 -3.27
C ILE A 159 -10.22 -25.05 -3.98
N PRO A 160 -11.35 -24.32 -3.79
CA PRO A 160 -11.53 -23.01 -4.41
C PRO A 160 -10.49 -22.00 -3.94
N TYR A 161 -10.04 -22.06 -2.67
CA TYR A 161 -8.97 -21.18 -2.17
C TYR A 161 -7.64 -21.36 -2.92
N VAL A 162 -7.14 -22.60 -3.06
CA VAL A 162 -5.88 -22.87 -3.78
C VAL A 162 -6.02 -22.56 -5.27
N LEU A 163 -7.17 -22.85 -5.90
CA LEU A 163 -7.41 -22.49 -7.31
C LEU A 163 -7.41 -20.96 -7.51
N MET A 164 -8.04 -20.20 -6.62
CA MET A 164 -8.06 -18.74 -6.72
C MET A 164 -6.72 -18.09 -6.35
N ALA A 165 -5.91 -18.72 -5.50
CA ALA A 165 -4.50 -18.35 -5.31
C ALA A 165 -3.72 -18.53 -6.61
N ILE A 166 -3.78 -19.72 -7.22
CA ILE A 166 -3.06 -20.05 -8.45
C ILE A 166 -3.44 -19.12 -9.61
N PHE A 167 -4.73 -18.98 -9.91
CA PHE A 167 -5.19 -18.27 -11.12
C PHE A 167 -5.48 -16.78 -10.93
N GLY A 168 -5.74 -16.33 -9.69
CA GLY A 168 -6.07 -14.94 -9.36
C GLY A 168 -4.95 -14.22 -8.61
N GLY A 169 -4.72 -14.64 -7.37
CA GLY A 169 -3.85 -13.94 -6.41
C GLY A 169 -2.37 -13.89 -6.79
N VAL A 170 -1.73 -15.05 -6.96
CA VAL A 170 -0.28 -15.14 -7.24
C VAL A 170 0.12 -14.47 -8.57
N PRO A 171 -0.67 -14.54 -9.66
CA PRO A 171 -0.43 -13.76 -10.86
C PRO A 171 -0.41 -12.25 -10.60
N LEU A 172 -1.41 -11.68 -9.91
CA LEU A 172 -1.43 -10.25 -9.61
C LEU A 172 -0.26 -9.83 -8.71
N PHE A 173 0.03 -10.64 -7.70
CA PHE A 173 1.16 -10.46 -6.76
C PHE A 173 2.53 -10.44 -7.48
N TYR A 174 2.77 -11.39 -8.40
CA TYR A 174 3.99 -11.42 -9.20
C TYR A 174 4.05 -10.28 -10.23
N MET A 175 2.91 -9.90 -10.83
CA MET A 175 2.82 -8.77 -11.75
C MET A 175 3.29 -7.46 -11.08
N GLU A 176 2.73 -7.13 -9.92
CA GLU A 176 3.07 -5.90 -9.19
C GLU A 176 4.53 -5.89 -8.72
N LEU A 177 5.02 -7.01 -8.16
CA LEU A 177 6.43 -7.14 -7.75
C LEU A 177 7.40 -6.95 -8.91
N ALA A 178 7.10 -7.54 -10.08
CA ALA A 178 7.92 -7.37 -11.28
C ALA A 178 7.88 -5.93 -11.80
N LEU A 179 6.70 -5.31 -11.82
CA LEU A 179 6.48 -3.93 -12.27
C LEU A 179 7.26 -2.92 -11.40
N GLY A 180 7.20 -3.08 -10.07
CA GLY A 180 7.94 -2.26 -9.11
C GLY A 180 9.45 -2.41 -9.23
N GLN A 181 9.97 -3.64 -9.30
CA GLN A 181 11.41 -3.88 -9.42
C GLN A 181 11.99 -3.39 -10.76
N PHE A 182 11.25 -3.54 -11.86
CA PHE A 182 11.67 -3.08 -13.19
C PHE A 182 11.71 -1.56 -13.30
N HIS A 183 10.63 -0.86 -12.90
CA HIS A 183 10.53 0.59 -13.07
C HIS A 183 11.20 1.41 -11.94
N ARG A 184 11.47 0.81 -10.78
CA ARG A 184 12.16 1.44 -9.62
C ARG A 184 11.55 2.77 -9.11
N VAL A 185 10.24 2.91 -9.21
CA VAL A 185 9.48 4.10 -8.76
C VAL A 185 8.16 3.69 -8.12
N GLY A 186 7.64 4.51 -7.19
CA GLY A 186 6.38 4.25 -6.48
C GLY A 186 5.10 4.39 -7.31
N ALA A 187 3.98 4.06 -6.66
CA ALA A 187 2.68 3.80 -7.31
C ALA A 187 2.04 5.00 -8.04
N ILE A 188 2.43 6.26 -7.75
CA ILE A 188 1.98 7.46 -8.47
C ILE A 188 2.82 7.71 -9.74
N PRO A 189 4.14 7.89 -9.68
CA PRO A 189 4.94 8.23 -10.86
C PRO A 189 5.08 7.08 -11.87
N ILE A 190 4.92 5.82 -11.47
CA ILE A 190 5.05 4.66 -12.37
C ILE A 190 4.14 4.76 -13.61
N TRP A 191 2.94 5.33 -13.44
CA TRP A 191 1.97 5.51 -14.53
C TRP A 191 2.45 6.44 -15.64
N LYS A 192 3.42 7.32 -15.40
CA LYS A 192 4.10 8.09 -16.47
C LYS A 192 4.83 7.17 -17.44
N ASN A 193 5.48 6.13 -16.91
CA ASN A 193 6.29 5.17 -17.66
C ASN A 193 5.46 4.06 -18.32
N ILE A 194 4.19 3.91 -17.92
CA ILE A 194 3.27 2.85 -18.37
C ILE A 194 2.18 3.45 -19.28
N CYS A 195 1.30 4.28 -18.71
CA CYS A 195 0.13 4.83 -19.39
C CYS A 195 -0.36 6.10 -18.65
N PRO A 196 0.11 7.31 -19.04
CA PRO A 196 -0.07 8.55 -18.27
C PRO A 196 -1.51 8.92 -17.93
N ILE A 197 -2.50 8.47 -18.70
CA ILE A 197 -3.92 8.71 -18.41
C ILE A 197 -4.37 8.08 -17.09
N PHE A 198 -3.79 6.94 -16.69
CA PHE A 198 -4.20 6.16 -15.52
C PHE A 198 -3.47 6.54 -14.22
N LYS A 199 -2.67 7.62 -14.21
CA LYS A 199 -1.94 8.08 -13.01
C LYS A 199 -2.83 8.34 -11.78
N GLY A 200 -4.13 8.56 -11.98
CA GLY A 200 -5.12 8.62 -10.90
C GLY A 200 -5.22 7.34 -10.06
N ILE A 201 -4.81 6.17 -10.58
CA ILE A 201 -4.72 4.89 -9.84
C ILE A 201 -3.80 5.05 -8.64
N GLY A 202 -2.58 5.59 -8.83
CA GLY A 202 -1.64 5.80 -7.72
C GLY A 202 -2.18 6.75 -6.63
N PHE A 203 -2.98 7.75 -7.02
CA PHE A 203 -3.63 8.63 -6.04
C PHE A 203 -4.77 7.91 -5.30
N ALA A 204 -5.58 7.10 -5.99
CA ALA A 204 -6.61 6.27 -5.36
C ALA A 204 -6.01 5.29 -4.34
N ILE A 205 -4.89 4.62 -4.71
CA ILE A 205 -4.11 3.75 -3.83
C ILE A 205 -3.64 4.48 -2.57
N CYS A 206 -3.15 5.72 -2.70
CA CYS A 206 -2.75 6.50 -1.51
C CYS A 206 -3.93 6.88 -0.60
N VAL A 207 -5.12 7.15 -1.15
CA VAL A 207 -6.33 7.43 -0.36
C VAL A 207 -6.85 6.16 0.33
N ILE A 208 -6.83 5.00 -0.35
CA ILE A 208 -7.22 3.71 0.24
C ILE A 208 -6.29 3.34 1.40
N ASN A 209 -4.96 3.40 1.21
CA ASN A 209 -4.01 3.13 2.29
C ASN A 209 -4.17 4.08 3.48
N LEU A 210 -4.55 5.35 3.23
CA LEU A 210 -4.86 6.32 4.29
C LEU A 210 -6.12 5.92 5.07
N TYR A 211 -7.19 5.47 4.40
CA TYR A 211 -8.39 4.97 5.07
C TYR A 211 -8.12 3.68 5.87
N VAL A 212 -7.32 2.75 5.34
CA VAL A 212 -6.87 1.57 6.10
C VAL A 212 -6.09 1.98 7.35
N ALA A 213 -5.16 2.94 7.24
CA ALA A 213 -4.39 3.44 8.37
C ALA A 213 -5.27 4.07 9.48
N PHE A 214 -6.43 4.64 9.13
CA PHE A 214 -7.35 5.25 10.10
C PHE A 214 -8.09 4.24 11.00
N TYR A 215 -8.34 3.00 10.54
CA TYR A 215 -9.05 1.99 11.34
C TYR A 215 -8.16 0.83 11.81
N TYR A 216 -7.21 0.37 10.99
CA TYR A 216 -6.39 -0.81 11.29
C TYR A 216 -5.51 -0.58 12.54
N ASN A 217 -4.89 0.60 12.65
CA ASN A 217 -4.09 0.96 13.83
C ASN A 217 -4.91 1.04 15.13
N THR A 218 -6.22 1.25 15.06
CA THR A 218 -7.11 1.22 16.23
C THR A 218 -7.35 -0.22 16.71
N ILE A 219 -7.38 -1.21 15.81
CA ILE A 219 -7.41 -2.63 16.18
C ILE A 219 -6.09 -3.04 16.87
N ILE A 220 -4.94 -2.54 16.37
CA ILE A 220 -3.63 -2.73 17.02
C ILE A 220 -3.61 -2.07 18.40
N ALA A 221 -4.21 -0.87 18.56
CA ALA A 221 -4.34 -0.20 19.85
C ALA A 221 -5.22 -0.97 20.84
N TRP A 222 -6.26 -1.68 20.38
CA TRP A 222 -7.02 -2.62 21.22
C TRP A 222 -6.13 -3.80 21.66
N ALA A 223 -5.39 -4.43 20.75
CA ALA A 223 -4.47 -5.52 21.09
C ALA A 223 -3.39 -5.08 22.10
N LEU A 224 -2.86 -3.85 21.96
CA LEU A 224 -1.94 -3.24 22.93
C LEU A 224 -2.59 -3.00 24.30
N PHE A 225 -3.86 -2.57 24.35
CA PHE A 225 -4.59 -2.43 25.62
C PHE A 225 -4.76 -3.77 26.34
N TYR A 226 -5.10 -4.84 25.60
CA TYR A 226 -5.18 -6.21 26.14
C TYR A 226 -3.81 -6.75 26.57
N PHE A 227 -2.75 -6.51 25.79
CA PHE A 227 -1.37 -6.88 26.15
C PHE A 227 -0.95 -6.25 27.48
N CYS A 228 -1.16 -4.93 27.65
CA CYS A 228 -0.91 -4.24 28.92
C CYS A 228 -1.78 -4.78 30.08
N SER A 229 -3.04 -5.15 29.80
CA SER A 229 -3.94 -5.77 30.78
C SER A 229 -3.57 -7.21 31.14
N SER A 230 -2.76 -7.90 30.33
CA SER A 230 -2.38 -9.31 30.53
C SER A 230 -1.30 -9.51 31.59
N PHE A 231 -0.66 -8.44 32.08
CA PHE A 231 0.35 -8.48 33.15
C PHE A 231 -0.24 -8.56 34.57
N ALA A 232 -1.58 -8.55 34.71
CA ALA A 232 -2.24 -8.79 35.98
C ALA A 232 -2.09 -10.26 36.45
N PRO A 233 -2.02 -10.52 37.77
CA PRO A 233 -1.86 -11.88 38.31
C PRO A 233 -3.09 -12.76 38.03
N THR A 234 -4.27 -12.14 37.94
CA THR A 234 -5.51 -12.72 37.38
C THR A 234 -5.91 -11.88 36.18
N LEU A 235 -6.32 -12.52 35.08
CA LEU A 235 -6.71 -11.79 33.87
C LEU A 235 -8.04 -11.04 34.09
N PRO A 236 -8.17 -9.75 33.71
CA PRO A 236 -9.37 -8.94 33.99
C PRO A 236 -10.69 -9.46 33.39
N TRP A 237 -10.62 -10.38 32.42
CA TRP A 237 -11.76 -11.03 31.78
C TRP A 237 -12.03 -12.46 32.28
N ALA A 238 -11.35 -12.91 33.35
CA ALA A 238 -11.53 -14.24 33.92
C ALA A 238 -12.68 -14.33 34.94
N SER A 239 -13.17 -13.19 35.46
CA SER A 239 -14.24 -13.16 36.46
C SER A 239 -15.28 -12.06 36.18
N CYS A 240 -16.47 -12.20 36.77
CA CYS A 240 -17.53 -11.18 36.76
C CYS A 240 -17.41 -10.17 37.92
N SER A 241 -16.30 -10.16 38.66
CA SER A 241 -16.14 -9.42 39.92
C SER A 241 -15.53 -8.02 39.75
N ASN A 242 -15.77 -7.34 38.62
CA ASN A 242 -15.12 -6.09 38.25
C ASN A 242 -16.12 -4.92 38.12
N PRO A 243 -15.71 -3.65 38.33
CA PRO A 243 -16.63 -2.51 38.35
C PRO A 243 -17.28 -2.14 37.01
N TRP A 244 -16.91 -2.82 35.92
CA TRP A 244 -17.60 -2.70 34.61
C TRP A 244 -18.66 -3.77 34.37
N ASN A 245 -18.67 -4.85 35.16
CA ASN A 245 -19.57 -5.97 34.94
C ASN A 245 -21.03 -5.63 35.28
N THR A 246 -21.99 -6.38 34.72
CA THR A 246 -23.42 -6.28 35.06
C THR A 246 -23.91 -7.50 35.83
N PRO A 247 -25.11 -7.46 36.45
CA PRO A 247 -25.76 -8.65 37.01
C PRO A 247 -26.08 -9.75 35.99
N SER A 248 -25.98 -9.48 34.68
CA SER A 248 -26.10 -10.47 33.61
C SER A 248 -24.79 -11.19 33.27
N CYS A 249 -23.67 -10.80 33.90
CA CYS A 249 -22.39 -11.46 33.74
C CYS A 249 -22.42 -12.85 34.39
N LEU A 250 -22.13 -13.88 33.59
CA LEU A 250 -22.03 -15.26 34.08
C LEU A 250 -20.71 -15.88 33.60
N SER A 251 -19.98 -16.50 34.52
CA SER A 251 -18.89 -17.40 34.16
C SER A 251 -19.45 -18.78 33.83
N TYR A 252 -18.94 -19.42 32.78
CA TYR A 252 -19.20 -20.84 32.51
C TYR A 252 -18.56 -21.79 33.55
N PHE A 253 -17.70 -21.25 34.43
CA PHE A 253 -16.81 -22.03 35.31
C PHE A 253 -17.04 -21.79 36.80
N ASP A 254 -18.01 -20.95 37.17
CA ASP A 254 -18.45 -20.81 38.57
C ASP A 254 -19.29 -22.04 38.97
N ALA A 255 -19.10 -22.56 40.18
CA ALA A 255 -19.48 -23.91 40.59
C ALA A 255 -20.99 -24.15 40.87
N GLY A 256 -21.89 -23.55 40.09
CA GLY A 256 -23.34 -23.72 40.19
C GLY A 256 -23.99 -24.24 38.90
N ASN A 257 -25.24 -24.69 38.99
CA ASN A 257 -26.07 -24.94 37.81
C ASN A 257 -26.53 -23.61 37.17
N VAL A 258 -25.62 -22.97 36.44
CA VAL A 258 -25.85 -21.67 35.80
C VAL A 258 -26.62 -21.85 34.48
N SER A 259 -27.92 -21.53 34.49
CA SER A 259 -28.74 -21.52 33.27
C SER A 259 -28.46 -20.26 32.44
N TRP A 260 -27.87 -20.42 31.27
CA TRP A 260 -27.66 -19.32 30.33
C TRP A 260 -28.98 -18.86 29.68
N THR A 261 -29.15 -17.54 29.58
CA THR A 261 -30.29 -16.89 28.92
C THR A 261 -29.80 -16.01 27.78
N ASN A 262 -30.69 -15.57 26.88
CA ASN A 262 -30.33 -14.63 25.80
C ASN A 262 -29.84 -13.25 26.32
N LEU A 263 -30.05 -12.94 27.60
CA LEU A 263 -29.57 -11.73 28.27
C LEU A 263 -28.22 -11.93 28.98
N SER A 264 -27.78 -13.17 29.14
CA SER A 264 -26.54 -13.54 29.82
C SER A 264 -25.31 -13.26 28.96
N LYS A 265 -24.24 -12.77 29.58
CA LYS A 265 -23.01 -12.32 28.90
C LYS A 265 -21.76 -12.87 29.59
N SER A 266 -20.72 -13.19 28.83
CA SER A 266 -19.47 -13.72 29.41
C SER A 266 -18.61 -12.59 30.00
N PRO A 267 -17.72 -12.87 30.98
CA PRO A 267 -16.84 -11.86 31.55
C PRO A 267 -15.87 -11.26 30.51
N ALA A 268 -15.53 -12.00 29.44
CA ALA A 268 -14.72 -11.48 28.34
C ALA A 268 -15.51 -10.63 27.35
N GLU A 269 -16.77 -10.98 27.09
CA GLU A 269 -17.67 -10.14 26.30
C GLU A 269 -17.92 -8.81 27.02
N GLU A 270 -18.23 -8.85 28.32
CA GLU A 270 -18.38 -7.64 29.12
C GLU A 270 -17.07 -6.85 29.27
N PHE A 271 -15.91 -7.51 29.36
CA PHE A 271 -14.63 -6.79 29.33
C PHE A 271 -14.44 -6.06 28.00
N TYR A 272 -14.63 -6.73 26.86
CA TYR A 272 -14.50 -6.10 25.54
C TYR A 272 -15.50 -4.95 25.35
N MET A 273 -16.79 -5.25 25.51
CA MET A 273 -17.87 -4.28 25.27
C MET A 273 -17.85 -3.15 26.29
N ARG A 274 -17.75 -3.45 27.59
CA ARG A 274 -18.00 -2.48 28.67
C ARG A 274 -16.76 -1.81 29.23
N HIS A 275 -15.62 -2.48 29.19
CA HIS A 275 -14.34 -1.91 29.64
C HIS A 275 -13.48 -1.40 28.48
N VAL A 276 -13.22 -2.21 27.46
CA VAL A 276 -12.24 -1.87 26.39
C VAL A 276 -12.81 -0.86 25.40
N LEU A 277 -14.00 -1.16 24.84
CA LEU A 277 -14.68 -0.35 23.84
C LEU A 277 -15.64 0.69 24.46
N GLN A 278 -16.22 0.35 25.61
CA GLN A 278 -17.26 1.13 26.31
C GLN A 278 -18.51 1.42 25.45
N VAL A 279 -18.89 0.44 24.61
CA VAL A 279 -19.93 0.58 23.58
C VAL A 279 -21.34 0.75 24.14
N GLN A 280 -21.60 0.32 25.39
CA GLN A 280 -22.88 0.50 26.09
C GLN A 280 -23.29 1.95 26.30
N ASN A 281 -22.33 2.87 26.21
CA ASN A 281 -22.59 4.30 26.31
C ASN A 281 -23.04 4.89 24.95
N SER A 282 -22.94 4.15 23.84
CA SER A 282 -23.29 4.59 22.50
C SER A 282 -24.65 4.02 22.07
N HIS A 283 -25.56 4.89 21.63
CA HIS A 283 -26.76 4.47 20.92
C HIS A 283 -26.54 4.31 19.40
N GLY A 284 -25.28 4.22 18.96
CA GLY A 284 -24.89 3.96 17.58
C GLY A 284 -24.26 5.16 16.87
N LEU A 285 -24.24 5.14 15.53
CA LEU A 285 -23.46 6.08 14.71
C LEU A 285 -23.95 7.55 14.75
N SER A 286 -25.02 7.86 15.48
CA SER A 286 -25.49 9.22 15.77
C SER A 286 -24.98 9.79 17.09
N ASP A 287 -24.49 8.96 18.01
CA ASP A 287 -24.08 9.34 19.37
C ASP A 287 -22.76 8.65 19.73
N LEU A 288 -21.66 9.40 19.62
CA LEU A 288 -20.47 8.86 18.94
C LEU A 288 -19.13 8.98 19.65
N GLY A 289 -18.91 9.82 20.68
CA GLY A 289 -17.54 9.99 21.19
C GLY A 289 -17.16 10.90 22.36
N GLU A 290 -16.70 10.28 23.46
CA GLU A 290 -15.56 10.69 24.28
C GLU A 290 -14.33 9.87 23.88
N ILE A 291 -13.18 10.52 23.64
CA ILE A 291 -11.90 9.81 23.50
C ILE A 291 -11.62 9.01 24.78
N ARG A 292 -11.56 7.68 24.69
CA ARG A 292 -11.03 6.82 25.75
C ARG A 292 -9.51 7.01 25.83
N TRP A 293 -9.05 7.83 26.78
CA TRP A 293 -7.65 8.26 26.90
C TRP A 293 -6.64 7.11 26.96
N GLN A 294 -7.02 5.95 27.51
CA GLN A 294 -6.19 4.74 27.52
C GLN A 294 -5.93 4.21 26.09
N LEU A 295 -6.95 4.20 25.23
CA LEU A 295 -6.79 3.80 23.83
C LEU A 295 -6.05 4.87 23.02
N LEU A 296 -6.22 6.16 23.35
CA LEU A 296 -5.42 7.23 22.75
C LEU A 296 -3.93 7.06 23.04
N LEU A 297 -3.58 6.71 24.29
CA LEU A 297 -2.21 6.42 24.68
C LEU A 297 -1.65 5.20 23.95
N CYS A 298 -2.44 4.13 23.84
CA CYS A 298 -2.06 2.94 23.06
C CYS A 298 -1.81 3.29 21.58
N LEU A 299 -2.75 4.00 20.94
CA LEU A 299 -2.64 4.44 19.55
C LEU A 299 -1.43 5.37 19.33
N PHE A 300 -1.17 6.30 20.25
CA PHE A 300 0.01 7.17 20.21
C PHE A 300 1.32 6.37 20.30
N LEU A 301 1.37 5.33 21.14
CA LEU A 301 2.53 4.42 21.22
C LEU A 301 2.71 3.62 19.92
N ILE A 302 1.63 3.11 19.31
CA ILE A 302 1.70 2.44 18.00
C ILE A 302 2.23 3.39 16.92
N PHE A 303 1.70 4.61 16.79
CA PHE A 303 2.23 5.58 15.81
C PHE A 303 3.66 6.03 16.10
N THR A 304 4.09 6.03 17.37
CA THR A 304 5.49 6.28 17.76
C THR A 304 6.41 5.16 17.28
N ILE A 305 6.03 3.89 17.46
CA ILE A 305 6.75 2.72 16.95
C ILE A 305 6.83 2.75 15.41
N VAL A 306 5.71 3.04 14.75
CA VAL A 306 5.62 3.17 13.29
C VAL A 306 6.53 4.29 12.76
N TYR A 307 6.52 5.46 13.39
CA TYR A 307 7.40 6.58 13.02
C TYR A 307 8.88 6.18 13.10
N PHE A 308 9.34 5.65 14.23
CA PHE A 308 10.75 5.22 14.38
C PHE A 308 11.13 3.99 13.53
N SER A 309 10.15 3.26 12.99
CA SER A 309 10.39 2.17 12.03
C SER A 309 10.58 2.71 10.60
N LEU A 310 9.79 3.73 10.20
CA LEU A 310 9.72 4.24 8.83
C LEU A 310 10.56 5.51 8.54
N TRP A 311 10.98 6.26 9.56
CA TRP A 311 11.70 7.54 9.40
C TRP A 311 12.99 7.49 8.54
N LYS A 312 13.71 6.36 8.55
CA LYS A 312 14.90 6.10 7.71
C LYS A 312 14.63 5.08 6.58
N GLY A 313 13.36 4.76 6.33
CA GLY A 313 12.90 3.87 5.27
C GLY A 313 13.36 2.42 5.41
N VAL A 314 13.51 1.75 4.26
CA VAL A 314 13.83 0.31 4.15
C VAL A 314 15.05 -0.16 4.96
N LYS A 315 15.96 0.74 5.31
CA LYS A 315 17.13 0.48 6.17
C LYS A 315 16.77 0.26 7.65
N THR A 316 15.68 0.85 8.15
CA THR A 316 15.16 0.61 9.52
C THR A 316 13.99 -0.36 9.54
N SER A 317 13.01 -0.23 8.63
CA SER A 317 11.87 -1.15 8.61
C SER A 317 12.32 -2.59 8.34
N GLY A 318 13.22 -2.80 7.38
CA GLY A 318 13.89 -4.08 7.12
C GLY A 318 14.82 -4.60 8.23
N LYS A 319 14.84 -3.97 9.41
CA LYS A 319 15.45 -4.47 10.65
C LYS A 319 14.44 -4.70 11.76
N VAL A 320 13.42 -3.85 11.90
CA VAL A 320 12.29 -4.10 12.82
C VAL A 320 11.54 -5.37 12.42
N VAL A 321 11.30 -5.53 11.12
CA VAL A 321 10.70 -6.72 10.46
C VAL A 321 11.35 -8.05 10.84
N TRP A 322 12.64 -8.09 11.21
CA TRP A 322 13.26 -9.34 11.68
C TRP A 322 12.66 -9.86 12.99
N VAL A 323 12.06 -8.99 13.80
CA VAL A 323 11.32 -9.36 15.02
C VAL A 323 9.84 -9.47 14.72
N THR A 324 9.23 -8.45 14.11
CA THR A 324 7.77 -8.39 13.90
C THR A 324 7.25 -9.46 12.95
N ALA A 325 7.99 -9.84 11.91
CA ALA A 325 7.57 -10.89 10.97
C ALA A 325 7.92 -12.31 11.42
N THR A 326 8.83 -12.50 12.40
CA THR A 326 9.26 -13.84 12.83
C THR A 326 8.63 -14.28 14.15
N LEU A 327 8.39 -13.35 15.08
CA LEU A 327 7.76 -13.63 16.38
C LEU A 327 6.36 -14.28 16.24
N PRO A 328 5.48 -13.89 15.29
CA PRO A 328 4.22 -14.58 15.08
C PRO A 328 4.35 -16.08 14.82
N TYR A 329 5.36 -16.53 14.07
CA TYR A 329 5.57 -17.96 13.81
C TYR A 329 5.98 -18.73 15.06
N ILE A 330 6.76 -18.10 15.94
CA ILE A 330 7.16 -18.67 17.24
C ILE A 330 5.92 -18.79 18.15
N VAL A 331 5.09 -17.74 18.21
CA VAL A 331 3.86 -17.75 19.03
C VAL A 331 2.83 -18.73 18.46
N LEU A 332 2.60 -18.78 17.14
CA LEU A 332 1.72 -19.76 16.49
C LEU A 332 2.17 -21.19 16.80
N LEU A 333 3.48 -21.48 16.79
CA LEU A 333 3.99 -22.80 17.15
C LEU A 333 3.74 -23.14 18.63
N ILE A 334 3.98 -22.20 19.55
CA ILE A 334 3.70 -22.38 21.00
C ILE A 334 2.20 -22.59 21.25
N LEU A 335 1.33 -21.79 20.62
CA LEU A 335 -0.12 -21.90 20.73
C LEU A 335 -0.66 -23.16 20.04
N LEU A 336 -0.03 -23.64 18.95
CA LEU A 336 -0.39 -24.91 18.30
C LEU A 336 -0.07 -26.10 19.21
N ILE A 337 1.14 -26.13 19.77
CA ILE A 337 1.55 -27.19 20.71
C ILE A 337 0.63 -27.15 21.94
N ARG A 338 0.37 -25.98 22.51
CA ARG A 338 -0.57 -25.84 23.63
C ARG A 338 -1.98 -26.30 23.25
N GLY A 339 -2.53 -25.80 22.15
CA GLY A 339 -3.87 -26.14 21.67
C GLY A 339 -4.06 -27.64 21.44
N ALA A 340 -3.07 -28.30 20.83
CA ALA A 340 -3.09 -29.75 20.62
C ALA A 340 -3.03 -30.58 21.92
N THR A 341 -2.55 -30.02 23.03
CA THR A 341 -2.56 -30.68 24.36
C THR A 341 -3.85 -30.48 25.15
N LEU A 342 -4.80 -29.67 24.67
CA LEU A 342 -6.04 -29.40 25.41
C LEU A 342 -7.08 -30.53 25.22
N PRO A 343 -7.86 -30.85 26.27
CA PRO A 343 -8.96 -31.81 26.13
C PRO A 343 -9.98 -31.29 25.12
N GLY A 344 -10.53 -32.18 24.29
CA GLY A 344 -11.55 -31.83 23.29
C GLY A 344 -11.09 -31.02 22.07
N ALA A 345 -9.81 -30.62 21.99
CA ALA A 345 -9.25 -29.87 20.86
C ALA A 345 -9.51 -30.53 19.49
N TRP A 346 -9.61 -31.87 19.46
CA TRP A 346 -9.98 -32.65 18.28
C TRP A 346 -11.34 -32.27 17.68
N ARG A 347 -12.33 -31.87 18.51
CA ARG A 347 -13.66 -31.45 18.04
C ARG A 347 -13.55 -30.28 17.06
N GLY A 348 -12.70 -29.31 17.40
CA GLY A 348 -12.45 -28.14 16.58
C GLY A 348 -11.68 -28.44 15.29
N ILE A 349 -10.68 -29.33 15.34
CA ILE A 349 -9.97 -29.80 14.12
C ILE A 349 -10.96 -30.51 13.17
N VAL A 350 -11.83 -31.36 13.70
CA VAL A 350 -12.89 -32.03 12.91
C VAL A 350 -13.85 -31.00 12.33
N PHE A 351 -14.30 -30.01 13.10
CA PHE A 351 -15.18 -28.95 12.62
C PHE A 351 -14.54 -28.09 11.52
N TYR A 352 -13.24 -27.79 11.63
CA TYR A 352 -12.46 -27.03 10.65
C TYR A 352 -12.24 -27.81 9.34
N LEU A 353 -11.93 -29.10 9.40
CA LEU A 353 -11.48 -29.87 8.23
C LEU A 353 -12.52 -30.83 7.64
N ARG A 354 -13.67 -31.08 8.30
CA ARG A 354 -14.75 -31.91 7.75
C ARG A 354 -15.26 -31.31 6.42
N PRO A 355 -15.12 -32.00 5.27
CA PRO A 355 -15.46 -31.42 3.98
C PRO A 355 -16.97 -31.52 3.70
N ASP A 356 -17.60 -30.38 3.43
CA ASP A 356 -18.95 -30.32 2.86
C ASP A 356 -18.91 -30.02 1.35
N TRP A 357 -19.01 -31.09 0.57
CA TRP A 357 -19.02 -31.05 -0.89
C TRP A 357 -20.27 -30.39 -1.50
N GLN A 358 -21.35 -30.20 -0.72
CA GLN A 358 -22.55 -29.53 -1.22
C GLN A 358 -22.32 -28.02 -1.33
N LYS A 359 -21.61 -27.41 -0.37
CA LYS A 359 -21.32 -25.97 -0.38
C LYS A 359 -20.50 -25.54 -1.60
N LEU A 360 -19.59 -26.38 -2.12
CA LEU A 360 -18.82 -26.08 -3.34
C LEU A 360 -19.67 -25.79 -4.59
N ARG A 361 -20.97 -26.15 -4.59
CA ARG A 361 -21.94 -25.80 -5.65
C ARG A 361 -22.49 -24.38 -5.54
N SER A 362 -22.34 -23.74 -4.37
CA SER A 362 -22.74 -22.35 -4.17
C SER A 362 -21.69 -21.40 -4.76
N VAL A 363 -22.15 -20.41 -5.52
CA VAL A 363 -21.29 -19.38 -6.12
C VAL A 363 -20.60 -18.53 -5.03
N ALA A 364 -21.28 -18.31 -3.89
CA ALA A 364 -20.75 -17.53 -2.77
C ALA A 364 -19.42 -18.10 -2.23
N VAL A 365 -19.28 -19.43 -2.14
CA VAL A 365 -18.05 -20.10 -1.69
C VAL A 365 -16.84 -19.72 -2.56
N TRP A 366 -17.05 -19.55 -3.86
CA TRP A 366 -16.01 -19.14 -4.80
C TRP A 366 -15.70 -17.64 -4.69
N VAL A 367 -16.73 -16.79 -4.50
CA VAL A 367 -16.56 -15.35 -4.25
C VAL A 367 -15.75 -15.13 -2.97
N ASP A 368 -16.11 -15.79 -1.87
CA ASP A 368 -15.40 -15.75 -0.59
C ASP A 368 -13.96 -16.26 -0.68
N ALA A 369 -13.74 -17.38 -1.39
CA ALA A 369 -12.40 -17.90 -1.63
C ALA A 369 -11.53 -16.90 -2.40
N THR A 370 -12.10 -16.23 -3.41
CA THR A 370 -11.38 -15.25 -4.22
C THR A 370 -11.12 -13.95 -3.44
N ALA A 371 -12.11 -13.47 -2.68
CA ALA A 371 -11.97 -12.30 -1.82
C ALA A 371 -10.92 -12.55 -0.73
N GLN A 372 -10.97 -13.69 -0.03
CA GLN A 372 -10.02 -14.01 1.04
C GLN A 372 -8.58 -14.06 0.55
N ILE A 373 -8.30 -14.68 -0.60
CA ILE A 373 -6.93 -14.73 -1.14
C ILE A 373 -6.46 -13.38 -1.71
N PHE A 374 -7.38 -12.58 -2.27
CA PHE A 374 -7.07 -11.24 -2.76
C PHE A 374 -6.71 -10.30 -1.60
N PHE A 375 -7.57 -10.19 -0.58
CA PHE A 375 -7.32 -9.31 0.56
C PHE A 375 -6.13 -9.78 1.41
N SER A 376 -5.82 -11.09 1.47
CA SER A 376 -4.65 -11.58 2.22
C SER A 376 -3.33 -11.44 1.46
N LEU A 377 -3.27 -11.59 0.12
CA LEU A 377 -2.03 -11.33 -0.63
C LEU A 377 -1.78 -9.83 -0.86
N GLY A 378 -2.82 -8.99 -0.76
CA GLY A 378 -2.73 -7.53 -0.90
C GLY A 378 -2.16 -6.98 -2.23
N PRO A 379 -2.34 -7.61 -3.42
CA PRO A 379 -1.88 -7.03 -4.67
C PRO A 379 -2.66 -5.75 -5.01
N GLY A 380 -1.97 -4.80 -5.63
CA GLY A 380 -2.48 -3.51 -6.09
C GLY A 380 -2.76 -2.48 -4.98
N PHE A 381 -2.38 -2.78 -3.72
CA PHE A 381 -2.24 -1.76 -2.68
C PHE A 381 -1.01 -0.85 -2.88
N GLY A 382 -0.19 -1.10 -3.92
CA GLY A 382 1.04 -0.36 -4.21
C GLY A 382 2.20 -0.67 -3.26
N VAL A 383 1.98 -1.55 -2.27
CA VAL A 383 2.96 -1.96 -1.27
C VAL A 383 4.01 -2.89 -1.88
N LEU A 384 3.58 -3.88 -2.65
CA LEU A 384 4.51 -4.80 -3.32
C LEU A 384 5.36 -4.03 -4.33
N LEU A 385 4.73 -3.11 -5.07
CA LEU A 385 5.38 -2.18 -6.00
C LEU A 385 6.44 -1.32 -5.30
N ALA A 386 6.09 -0.70 -4.16
CA ALA A 386 7.00 0.12 -3.38
C ALA A 386 8.18 -0.69 -2.81
N LEU A 387 7.91 -1.83 -2.13
CA LEU A 387 8.95 -2.68 -1.55
C LEU A 387 9.89 -3.24 -2.64
N ALA A 388 9.35 -3.67 -3.78
CA ALA A 388 10.13 -4.16 -4.91
C ALA A 388 10.97 -3.07 -5.60
N SER A 389 10.53 -1.81 -5.59
CA SER A 389 11.26 -0.68 -6.19
C SER A 389 12.68 -0.48 -5.63
N TYR A 390 12.92 -0.96 -4.40
CA TYR A 390 14.21 -0.89 -3.70
C TYR A 390 15.09 -2.15 -3.88
N ASN A 391 14.62 -3.19 -4.59
CA ASN A 391 15.44 -4.37 -4.92
C ASN A 391 16.52 -4.05 -5.97
N PRO A 392 17.60 -4.83 -6.08
CA PRO A 392 18.46 -4.84 -7.28
C PRO A 392 17.67 -5.26 -8.53
N PHE A 393 18.01 -4.70 -9.70
CA PHE A 393 17.28 -4.99 -10.96
C PHE A 393 17.30 -6.49 -11.31
N ASN A 394 18.47 -7.14 -11.28
CA ASN A 394 18.63 -8.57 -11.58
C ASN A 394 18.18 -9.52 -10.45
N ASN A 395 17.40 -9.06 -9.46
CA ASN A 395 16.91 -9.95 -8.40
C ASN A 395 15.81 -10.90 -8.93
N ASN A 396 15.83 -12.17 -8.51
CA ASN A 396 14.81 -13.16 -8.90
C ASN A 396 13.49 -12.95 -8.14
N CYS A 397 12.74 -11.93 -8.53
CA CYS A 397 11.42 -11.59 -8.01
C CYS A 397 10.34 -12.65 -8.29
N TYR A 398 10.52 -13.49 -9.33
CA TYR A 398 9.64 -14.64 -9.59
C TYR A 398 9.67 -15.65 -8.44
N ARG A 399 10.86 -16.05 -8.00
CA ARG A 399 11.02 -16.95 -6.84
C ARG A 399 10.48 -16.32 -5.56
N ASP A 400 10.71 -15.02 -5.37
CA ASP A 400 10.27 -14.28 -4.19
C ASP A 400 8.74 -14.19 -4.14
N ALA A 401 8.09 -13.91 -5.27
CA ALA A 401 6.64 -13.85 -5.40
C ALA A 401 5.96 -15.18 -5.04
N VAL A 402 6.45 -16.29 -5.62
CA VAL A 402 5.93 -17.63 -5.36
C VAL A 402 6.19 -18.06 -3.91
N LEU A 403 7.39 -17.81 -3.38
CA LEU A 403 7.74 -18.17 -2.01
C LEU A 403 6.88 -17.42 -0.98
N THR A 404 6.74 -16.10 -1.08
CA THR A 404 5.92 -15.33 -0.15
C THR A 404 4.45 -15.73 -0.23
N SER A 405 3.94 -16.01 -1.44
CA SER A 405 2.55 -16.47 -1.61
C SER A 405 2.29 -17.82 -0.95
N LEU A 406 3.24 -18.76 -1.06
CA LEU A 406 3.16 -20.08 -0.41
C LEU A 406 3.27 -19.96 1.12
N VAL A 407 4.19 -19.13 1.61
CA VAL A 407 4.32 -18.83 3.06
C VAL A 407 3.01 -18.26 3.58
N ASN A 408 2.44 -17.25 2.91
CA ASN A 408 1.18 -16.66 3.32
C ASN A 408 0.06 -17.70 3.46
N CYS A 409 -0.21 -18.49 2.40
CA CYS A 409 -1.26 -19.50 2.40
C CYS A 409 -1.03 -20.59 3.47
N PHE A 410 0.23 -20.96 3.71
CA PHE A 410 0.59 -21.92 4.76
C PHE A 410 0.35 -21.33 6.15
N THR A 411 0.65 -20.06 6.38
CA THR A 411 0.41 -19.39 7.67
C THR A 411 -1.08 -19.25 7.97
N SER A 412 -1.93 -18.97 6.97
CA SER A 412 -3.39 -19.00 7.16
C SER A 412 -3.87 -20.40 7.58
N PHE A 413 -3.38 -21.44 6.88
CA PHE A 413 -3.74 -22.83 7.16
C PHE A 413 -3.28 -23.29 8.56
N LEU A 414 -2.05 -22.95 8.96
CA LEU A 414 -1.47 -23.21 10.28
C LEU A 414 -2.25 -22.48 11.39
N SER A 415 -2.58 -21.22 11.16
CA SER A 415 -3.39 -20.42 12.10
C SER A 415 -4.79 -21.01 12.29
N GLY A 416 -5.34 -21.68 11.27
CA GLY A 416 -6.58 -22.44 11.41
C GLY A 416 -6.50 -23.55 12.46
N PHE A 417 -5.42 -24.33 12.51
CA PHE A 417 -5.23 -25.32 13.58
C PHE A 417 -5.07 -24.67 14.95
N VAL A 418 -4.34 -23.55 15.04
CA VAL A 418 -4.18 -22.78 16.29
C VAL A 418 -5.55 -22.35 16.81
N ILE A 419 -6.32 -21.63 15.99
CA ILE A 419 -7.65 -21.13 16.38
C ILE A 419 -8.60 -22.29 16.74
N PHE A 420 -8.71 -23.30 15.88
CA PHE A 420 -9.71 -24.35 16.08
C PHE A 420 -9.39 -25.35 17.17
N THR A 421 -8.12 -25.61 17.51
CA THR A 421 -7.82 -26.43 18.70
C THR A 421 -8.30 -25.75 19.99
N VAL A 422 -8.14 -24.43 20.10
CA VAL A 422 -8.62 -23.65 21.26
C VAL A 422 -10.15 -23.50 21.28
N LEU A 423 -10.80 -23.31 20.12
CA LEU A 423 -12.27 -23.34 20.03
C LEU A 423 -12.85 -24.73 20.35
N GLY A 424 -12.16 -25.80 19.96
CA GLY A 424 -12.53 -27.18 20.29
C GLY A 424 -12.49 -27.46 21.79
N TYR A 425 -11.44 -26.96 22.47
CA TYR A 425 -11.36 -26.98 23.93
C TYR A 425 -12.50 -26.19 24.59
N MET A 426 -12.80 -24.97 24.12
CA MET A 426 -13.92 -24.20 24.67
C MET A 426 -15.27 -24.88 24.47
N ALA A 427 -15.50 -25.52 23.31
CA ALA A 427 -16.73 -26.27 23.04
C ALA A 427 -16.88 -27.53 23.93
N GLU A 428 -15.77 -28.24 24.19
CA GLU A 428 -15.72 -29.35 25.16
C GLU A 428 -16.06 -28.87 26.58
N MET A 429 -15.43 -27.78 27.04
CA MET A 429 -15.65 -27.19 28.37
C MET A 429 -17.06 -26.63 28.57
N ARG A 430 -17.65 -25.99 27.55
CA ARG A 430 -19.04 -25.50 27.60
C ARG A 430 -20.09 -26.59 27.33
N HIS A 431 -19.68 -27.80 26.94
CA HIS A 431 -20.55 -28.88 26.47
C HIS A 431 -21.48 -28.49 25.29
N MET A 432 -20.99 -27.62 24.40
CA MET A 432 -21.72 -27.07 23.24
C MET A 432 -21.09 -27.53 21.90
N GLU A 433 -21.73 -27.23 20.77
CA GLU A 433 -21.07 -27.41 19.47
C GLU A 433 -20.06 -26.29 19.19
N VAL A 434 -19.00 -26.62 18.44
CA VAL A 434 -17.98 -25.65 18.00
C VAL A 434 -18.61 -24.53 17.16
N ALA A 435 -19.70 -24.84 16.42
CA ALA A 435 -20.47 -23.88 15.66
C ALA A 435 -21.06 -22.76 16.53
N ASP A 436 -21.56 -23.08 17.73
CA ASP A 436 -22.14 -22.09 18.64
C ASP A 436 -21.09 -21.17 19.25
N VAL A 437 -19.90 -21.70 19.52
CA VAL A 437 -18.75 -20.94 20.04
C VAL A 437 -18.13 -20.06 18.95
N ALA A 438 -18.18 -20.48 17.68
CA ALA A 438 -17.62 -19.75 16.53
C ALA A 438 -18.60 -18.76 15.85
N LYS A 439 -19.72 -18.41 16.51
CA LYS A 439 -20.72 -17.45 16.02
C LYS A 439 -20.18 -16.02 15.89
N ASP A 440 -19.25 -15.64 16.75
CA ASP A 440 -18.69 -14.28 16.82
C ASP A 440 -17.92 -13.92 15.55
N GLN A 441 -18.49 -13.05 14.73
CA GLN A 441 -17.88 -12.60 13.48
C GLN A 441 -16.87 -11.46 13.74
N GLY A 442 -15.83 -11.37 12.90
CA GLY A 442 -14.90 -10.25 12.90
C GLY A 442 -13.92 -10.23 14.10
N PRO A 443 -13.47 -9.04 14.53
CA PRO A 443 -12.52 -8.89 15.64
C PRO A 443 -12.96 -9.55 16.96
N SER A 444 -14.27 -9.69 17.19
CA SER A 444 -14.88 -10.34 18.36
C SER A 444 -14.26 -11.71 18.65
N LEU A 445 -13.98 -12.52 17.63
CA LEU A 445 -13.37 -13.85 17.79
C LEU A 445 -12.02 -13.80 18.54
N LEU A 446 -11.21 -12.75 18.30
CA LEU A 446 -9.89 -12.57 18.92
C LEU A 446 -9.92 -11.75 20.22
N PHE A 447 -10.97 -10.99 20.50
CA PHE A 447 -11.08 -10.15 21.70
C PHE A 447 -12.06 -10.66 22.77
N ILE A 448 -12.96 -11.58 22.41
CA ILE A 448 -13.95 -12.20 23.31
C ILE A 448 -13.65 -13.69 23.46
N THR A 449 -13.85 -14.46 22.39
CA THR A 449 -13.86 -15.92 22.40
C THR A 449 -12.47 -16.49 22.73
N TYR A 450 -11.42 -15.95 22.09
CA TYR A 450 -10.05 -16.40 22.34
C TYR A 450 -9.51 -16.03 23.73
N PRO A 451 -9.65 -14.79 24.22
CA PRO A 451 -9.13 -14.41 25.53
C PRO A 451 -9.85 -15.12 26.67
N GLU A 452 -11.14 -15.40 26.53
CA GLU A 452 -11.88 -16.26 27.46
C GLU A 452 -11.37 -17.71 27.44
N ALA A 453 -11.12 -18.29 26.26
CA ALA A 453 -10.54 -19.63 26.16
C ALA A 453 -9.14 -19.70 26.81
N LEU A 454 -8.31 -18.66 26.62
CA LEU A 454 -6.99 -18.54 27.26
C LEU A 454 -7.08 -18.35 28.78
N ALA A 455 -8.07 -17.61 29.29
CA ALA A 455 -8.25 -17.37 30.72
C ALA A 455 -8.43 -18.66 31.52
N ASN A 456 -9.07 -19.67 30.92
CA ASN A 456 -9.36 -20.97 31.53
C ASN A 456 -8.19 -21.98 31.42
N MET A 457 -7.04 -21.58 30.88
CA MET A 457 -5.85 -22.43 30.78
C MET A 457 -4.91 -22.25 31.97
N THR A 458 -4.30 -23.34 32.43
CA THR A 458 -3.16 -23.26 33.35
C THR A 458 -2.03 -22.45 32.71
N GLY A 459 -1.59 -21.38 33.39
CA GLY A 459 -0.62 -20.42 32.84
C GLY A 459 -1.23 -19.33 31.93
N SER A 460 -2.53 -19.05 32.06
CA SER A 460 -3.30 -18.13 31.19
C SER A 460 -2.60 -16.80 30.86
N SER A 461 -2.06 -16.07 31.84
CA SER A 461 -1.39 -14.78 31.60
C SER A 461 -0.20 -14.89 30.63
N PHE A 462 0.58 -15.98 30.65
CA PHE A 462 1.68 -16.18 29.71
C PHE A 462 1.18 -16.33 28.27
N PHE A 463 0.14 -17.15 28.05
CA PHE A 463 -0.43 -17.34 26.73
C PHE A 463 -1.17 -16.09 26.22
N ALA A 464 -1.82 -15.33 27.12
CA ALA A 464 -2.43 -14.04 26.78
C ALA A 464 -1.39 -13.00 26.34
N ILE A 465 -0.30 -12.82 27.10
CA ILE A 465 0.82 -11.93 26.75
C ILE A 465 1.38 -12.28 25.37
N LEU A 466 1.65 -13.56 25.09
CA LEU A 466 2.14 -14.00 23.77
C LEU A 466 1.12 -13.76 22.64
N PHE A 467 -0.15 -14.10 22.86
CA PHE A 467 -1.21 -13.97 21.86
C PHE A 467 -1.43 -12.50 21.46
N PHE A 468 -1.53 -11.59 22.42
CA PHE A 468 -1.69 -10.16 22.08
C PHE A 468 -0.40 -9.55 21.53
N LEU A 469 0.78 -10.00 21.96
CA LEU A 469 2.05 -9.60 21.34
C LEU A 469 2.09 -10.00 19.85
N MET A 470 1.68 -11.23 19.52
CA MET A 470 1.53 -11.70 18.14
C MET A 470 0.56 -10.83 17.33
N MET A 471 -0.60 -10.48 17.88
CA MET A 471 -1.56 -9.58 17.21
C MET A 471 -0.96 -8.20 16.93
N ILE A 472 -0.19 -7.64 17.87
CA ILE A 472 0.49 -6.36 17.69
C ILE A 472 1.56 -6.46 16.61
N THR A 473 2.39 -7.50 16.63
CA THR A 473 3.48 -7.66 15.65
C THR A 473 2.96 -7.90 14.23
N LEU A 474 1.90 -8.71 14.07
CA LEU A 474 1.23 -8.92 12.77
C LEU A 474 0.65 -7.61 12.22
N GLY A 475 -0.01 -6.81 13.07
CA GLY A 475 -0.57 -5.53 12.66
C GLY A 475 0.49 -4.48 12.29
N LEU A 476 1.62 -4.45 13.01
CA LEU A 476 2.68 -3.48 12.76
C LEU A 476 3.29 -3.62 11.36
N ASP A 477 3.59 -4.83 10.89
CA ASP A 477 4.21 -5.02 9.57
C ASP A 477 3.27 -4.67 8.41
N SER A 478 1.98 -4.97 8.50
CA SER A 478 0.99 -4.53 7.50
C SER A 478 0.88 -3.00 7.45
N THR A 479 0.88 -2.33 8.62
CA THR A 479 0.95 -0.85 8.71
C THR A 479 2.25 -0.30 8.13
N PHE A 480 3.41 -0.93 8.40
CA PHE A 480 4.69 -0.51 7.83
C PHE A 480 4.66 -0.55 6.29
N GLY A 481 4.13 -1.62 5.72
CA GLY A 481 3.96 -1.77 4.26
C GLY A 481 3.03 -0.71 3.67
N GLY A 482 1.81 -0.59 4.19
CA GLY A 482 0.79 0.36 3.70
C GLY A 482 1.25 1.82 3.75
N LEU A 483 1.94 2.23 4.82
CA LEU A 483 2.49 3.57 4.93
C LEU A 483 3.73 3.79 4.07
N GLU A 484 4.65 2.82 3.96
CA GLU A 484 5.79 2.94 3.04
C GLU A 484 5.31 3.12 1.59
N ALA A 485 4.24 2.44 1.16
CA ALA A 485 3.66 2.66 -0.18
C ALA A 485 3.26 4.11 -0.44
N VAL A 486 2.57 4.75 0.53
CA VAL A 486 2.19 6.17 0.46
C VAL A 486 3.43 7.07 0.48
N ILE A 487 4.39 6.78 1.36
CA ILE A 487 5.64 7.55 1.50
C ILE A 487 6.43 7.50 0.19
N THR A 488 6.71 6.31 -0.34
CA THR A 488 7.44 6.08 -1.58
C THR A 488 6.74 6.73 -2.78
N ALA A 489 5.42 6.55 -2.92
CA ALA A 489 4.67 7.09 -4.05
C ALA A 489 4.69 8.63 -4.11
N LEU A 490 4.58 9.30 -2.94
CA LEU A 490 4.62 10.76 -2.87
C LEU A 490 6.04 11.33 -2.93
N MET A 491 7.03 10.67 -2.31
CA MET A 491 8.45 11.07 -2.41
C MET A 491 8.97 10.96 -3.84
N ASP A 492 8.61 9.91 -4.58
CA ASP A 492 9.06 9.74 -5.97
C ASP A 492 8.33 10.68 -6.96
N GLU A 493 7.12 11.15 -6.64
CA GLU A 493 6.40 12.15 -7.44
C GLU A 493 6.92 13.57 -7.18
N TYR A 494 7.23 13.93 -5.93
CA TYR A 494 7.68 15.26 -5.51
C TYR A 494 9.08 15.27 -4.86
N PRO A 495 10.13 14.73 -5.52
CA PRO A 495 11.42 14.45 -4.88
C PRO A 495 12.17 15.72 -4.43
N GLN A 496 11.97 16.85 -5.11
CA GLN A 496 12.61 18.12 -4.74
C GLN A 496 12.09 18.70 -3.41
N VAL A 497 10.85 18.39 -3.03
CA VAL A 497 10.17 18.94 -1.85
C VAL A 497 10.14 17.93 -0.70
N LEU A 498 9.68 16.70 -0.98
CA LEU A 498 9.51 15.67 0.05
C LEU A 498 10.78 14.81 0.23
N GLY A 499 11.55 14.59 -0.84
CA GLY A 499 12.74 13.74 -0.83
C GLY A 499 13.79 14.17 0.19
N LYS A 500 14.11 15.47 0.22
CA LYS A 500 15.11 16.06 1.13
C LYS A 500 14.75 16.02 2.61
N HIS A 501 13.46 15.85 2.93
CA HIS A 501 12.94 16.00 4.30
C HIS A 501 12.08 14.80 4.73
N ARG A 502 12.48 13.58 4.33
CA ARG A 502 11.76 12.33 4.61
C ARG A 502 11.28 12.23 6.06
N GLN A 503 12.14 12.50 7.05
CA GLN A 503 11.77 12.37 8.47
C GLN A 503 10.58 13.28 8.84
N LEU A 504 10.59 14.54 8.40
CA LEU A 504 9.49 15.48 8.63
C LEU A 504 8.22 15.09 7.86
N PHE A 505 8.37 14.56 6.65
CA PHE A 505 7.25 14.07 5.86
C PHE A 505 6.59 12.82 6.47
N VAL A 506 7.39 11.84 6.95
CA VAL A 506 6.89 10.67 7.67
C VAL A 506 6.24 11.08 9.00
N LEU A 507 6.80 12.05 9.72
CA LEU A 507 6.17 12.61 10.92
C LEU A 507 4.81 13.23 10.60
N GLY A 508 4.74 14.05 9.55
CA GLY A 508 3.49 14.68 9.09
C GLY A 508 2.44 13.66 8.65
N LEU A 509 2.83 12.63 7.88
CA LEU A 509 1.93 11.56 7.47
C LEU A 509 1.44 10.75 8.68
N SER A 510 2.33 10.37 9.61
CA SER A 510 1.95 9.69 10.85
C SER A 510 1.00 10.53 11.70
N ALA A 511 1.20 11.85 11.77
CA ALA A 511 0.29 12.76 12.46
C ALA A 511 -1.08 12.84 11.78
N VAL A 512 -1.16 12.86 10.44
CA VAL A 512 -2.43 12.80 9.70
C VAL A 512 -3.13 11.45 9.93
N CYS A 513 -2.38 10.34 9.94
CA CYS A 513 -2.93 9.01 10.23
C CYS A 513 -3.46 8.91 11.66
N PHE A 514 -2.72 9.42 12.65
CA PHE A 514 -3.17 9.54 14.04
C PHE A 514 -4.44 10.40 14.16
N LEU A 515 -4.49 11.58 13.54
CA LEU A 515 -5.66 12.46 13.56
C LEU A 515 -6.89 11.87 12.86
N GLY A 516 -6.72 11.05 11.83
CA GLY A 516 -7.80 10.26 11.24
C GLY A 516 -8.23 9.10 12.14
N SER A 517 -7.29 8.41 12.79
CA SER A 517 -7.59 7.40 13.81
C SER A 517 -8.23 7.96 15.08
N LEU A 518 -8.10 9.26 15.39
CA LEU A 518 -8.92 9.91 16.41
C LEU A 518 -10.42 9.87 16.08
N ALA A 519 -10.83 9.68 14.83
CA ALA A 519 -12.23 9.44 14.50
C ALA A 519 -12.68 8.03 14.92
N THR A 520 -11.84 6.99 14.77
CA THR A 520 -12.16 5.62 15.22
C THR A 520 -11.97 5.42 16.73
N LEU A 521 -11.17 6.27 17.38
CA LEU A 521 -11.19 6.49 18.84
C LEU A 521 -12.21 7.53 19.31
N THR A 522 -13.00 8.07 18.38
CA THR A 522 -14.03 9.11 18.56
C THR A 522 -13.47 10.48 18.97
N ASN A 523 -13.71 11.61 18.30
CA ASN A 523 -14.88 12.03 17.55
C ASN A 523 -14.44 13.18 16.61
N PHE A 524 -14.85 13.19 15.34
CA PHE A 524 -14.50 14.30 14.42
C PHE A 524 -15.56 15.42 14.46
N HIS A 525 -15.10 16.67 14.49
CA HIS A 525 -15.91 17.89 14.22
C HIS A 525 -16.94 18.39 15.27
N ARG A 526 -16.75 18.21 16.60
CA ARG A 526 -17.46 19.09 17.58
C ARG A 526 -16.79 19.44 18.92
N ARG A 527 -15.53 19.10 19.19
CA ARG A 527 -14.94 19.23 20.54
C ARG A 527 -14.41 20.64 20.95
N ILE A 528 -14.72 21.71 20.21
CA ILE A 528 -14.26 23.08 20.52
C ILE A 528 -15.32 23.97 21.21
N PHE A 529 -16.63 23.65 21.13
CA PHE A 529 -17.66 24.65 21.48
C PHE A 529 -18.82 24.20 22.41
N THR A 530 -18.96 22.90 22.74
CA THR A 530 -20.21 22.42 23.40
C THR A 530 -20.06 21.52 24.64
N GLY A 531 -18.85 21.18 25.09
CA GLY A 531 -18.59 20.76 26.49
C GLY A 531 -19.38 19.61 27.14
N VAL A 532 -19.87 18.62 26.38
CA VAL A 532 -20.68 17.48 26.88
C VAL A 532 -20.15 16.15 26.30
N PRO A 533 -20.11 15.03 27.07
CA PRO A 533 -19.50 13.73 26.69
C PRO A 533 -20.45 12.74 25.97
N ILE A 534 -19.96 11.49 25.72
CA ILE A 534 -20.63 10.17 25.40
C ILE A 534 -20.02 9.47 24.15
N GLN A 535 -19.83 8.14 24.15
CA GLN A 535 -18.86 7.32 23.33
C GLN A 535 -19.43 6.61 22.07
N GLY A 536 -18.61 5.93 21.23
CA GLY A 536 -19.10 5.18 20.03
C GLY A 536 -18.14 4.61 18.95
N GLY A 537 -16.84 4.38 19.22
CA GLY A 537 -15.80 4.15 18.18
C GLY A 537 -15.89 2.91 17.26
N PRO A 538 -16.27 1.71 17.72
CA PRO A 538 -16.24 0.48 16.91
C PRO A 538 -17.07 0.56 15.63
N TYR A 539 -18.18 1.30 15.67
CA TYR A 539 -19.08 1.43 14.53
C TYR A 539 -18.42 2.13 13.33
N ILE A 540 -17.47 3.05 13.58
CA ILE A 540 -16.69 3.73 12.53
C ILE A 540 -15.62 2.80 11.96
N VAL A 541 -14.98 1.96 12.79
CA VAL A 541 -14.02 0.95 12.34
C VAL A 541 -14.67 0.02 11.31
N LYS A 542 -15.84 -0.54 11.63
CA LYS A 542 -16.55 -1.45 10.72
C LYS A 542 -17.08 -0.75 9.46
N LEU A 543 -17.47 0.52 9.54
CA LEU A 543 -17.86 1.31 8.36
C LEU A 543 -16.67 1.56 7.40
N LEU A 544 -15.48 1.87 7.94
CA LEU A 544 -14.28 2.12 7.14
C LEU A 544 -13.65 0.83 6.58
N GLU A 545 -13.73 -0.28 7.32
CA GLU A 545 -13.33 -1.61 6.83
C GLU A 545 -14.11 -1.99 5.57
N GLU A 546 -15.44 -1.95 5.64
CA GLU A 546 -16.33 -2.40 4.55
C GLU A 546 -16.27 -1.47 3.33
N PHE A 547 -16.46 -0.15 3.55
CA PHE A 547 -16.63 0.80 2.46
C PHE A 547 -15.38 1.58 2.08
N GLY A 548 -14.43 1.78 3.00
CA GLY A 548 -13.23 2.59 2.76
C GLY A 548 -12.18 1.90 1.91
N ALA A 549 -12.01 0.58 2.09
CA ALA A 549 -11.09 -0.24 1.31
C ALA A 549 -11.81 -1.19 0.35
N GLY A 550 -12.77 -1.99 0.84
CA GLY A 550 -13.31 -3.19 0.20
C GLY A 550 -13.63 -3.07 -1.29
N TYR A 551 -14.70 -2.35 -1.64
CA TYR A 551 -15.13 -2.18 -3.03
C TYR A 551 -14.13 -1.38 -3.87
N SER A 552 -13.50 -0.36 -3.27
CA SER A 552 -12.62 0.57 -3.97
C SER A 552 -11.34 -0.08 -4.47
N ILE A 553 -10.69 -0.93 -3.65
CA ILE A 553 -9.46 -1.60 -4.06
C ILE A 553 -9.71 -2.60 -5.19
N LEU A 554 -10.79 -3.38 -5.13
CA LEU A 554 -11.15 -4.33 -6.21
C LEU A 554 -11.30 -3.62 -7.57
N ALA A 555 -11.94 -2.45 -7.59
CA ALA A 555 -12.08 -1.63 -8.80
C ALA A 555 -10.75 -1.01 -9.27
N VAL A 556 -9.90 -0.57 -8.33
CA VAL A 556 -8.55 -0.04 -8.61
C VAL A 556 -7.66 -1.10 -9.25
N VAL A 557 -7.58 -2.31 -8.67
CA VAL A 557 -6.67 -3.37 -9.15
C VAL A 557 -7.17 -4.02 -10.45
N PHE A 558 -8.48 -4.04 -10.68
CA PHE A 558 -9.06 -4.38 -11.98
C PHE A 558 -8.59 -3.42 -13.08
N LEU A 559 -8.58 -2.10 -12.81
CA LEU A 559 -8.08 -1.10 -13.75
C LEU A 559 -6.55 -1.18 -13.93
N GLU A 560 -5.79 -1.46 -12.87
CA GLU A 560 -4.34 -1.70 -12.95
C GLU A 560 -4.02 -2.91 -13.84
N ALA A 561 -4.67 -4.05 -13.61
CA ALA A 561 -4.46 -5.26 -14.40
C ALA A 561 -4.78 -5.06 -15.89
N ILE A 562 -5.83 -4.30 -16.22
CA ILE A 562 -6.14 -3.91 -17.61
C ILE A 562 -5.10 -2.93 -18.16
N ALA A 563 -4.67 -1.93 -17.39
CA ALA A 563 -3.70 -0.93 -17.84
C ALA A 563 -2.33 -1.55 -18.14
N VAL A 564 -1.86 -2.50 -17.31
CA VAL A 564 -0.61 -3.23 -17.55
C VAL A 564 -0.75 -4.25 -18.68
N SER A 565 -1.77 -5.11 -18.66
CA SER A 565 -1.85 -6.22 -19.62
C SER A 565 -2.34 -5.81 -21.02
N TRP A 566 -3.25 -4.84 -21.13
CA TRP A 566 -3.89 -4.45 -22.41
C TRP A 566 -3.36 -3.11 -22.97
N PHE A 567 -3.16 -2.08 -22.14
CA PHE A 567 -2.74 -0.75 -22.63
C PHE A 567 -1.22 -0.61 -22.80
N TYR A 568 -0.44 -0.95 -21.77
CA TYR A 568 1.02 -1.04 -21.90
C TYR A 568 1.45 -2.23 -22.77
N GLY A 569 0.67 -3.31 -22.68
CA GLY A 569 0.74 -4.45 -23.58
C GLY A 569 1.58 -5.58 -23.03
N MET A 570 0.91 -6.72 -22.82
CA MET A 570 1.48 -8.00 -22.37
C MET A 570 2.82 -8.38 -23.05
N GLN A 571 3.00 -8.05 -24.33
CA GLN A 571 4.23 -8.38 -25.07
C GLN A 571 5.44 -7.50 -24.69
N GLN A 572 5.22 -6.23 -24.33
CA GLN A 572 6.27 -5.37 -23.76
C GLN A 572 6.61 -5.86 -22.35
N PHE A 573 5.60 -6.14 -21.51
CA PHE A 573 5.81 -6.64 -20.15
C PHE A 573 6.58 -7.98 -20.14
N CYS A 574 6.30 -8.90 -21.09
CA CYS A 574 7.13 -10.09 -21.32
C CYS A 574 8.61 -9.77 -21.59
N SER A 575 8.88 -8.72 -22.38
CA SER A 575 10.24 -8.29 -22.71
C SER A 575 10.94 -7.64 -21.53
N ASP A 576 10.22 -6.86 -20.74
CA ASP A 576 10.72 -6.20 -19.53
C ASP A 576 11.10 -7.23 -18.45
N VAL A 577 10.22 -8.22 -18.20
CA VAL A 577 10.50 -9.36 -17.33
C VAL A 577 11.68 -10.18 -17.85
N LYS A 578 11.79 -10.41 -19.18
CA LYS A 578 12.94 -11.10 -19.78
C LYS A 578 14.25 -10.33 -19.61
N ALA A 579 14.23 -9.00 -19.73
CA ALA A 579 15.42 -8.16 -19.48
C ALA A 579 15.85 -8.19 -18.00
N MET A 580 14.90 -8.34 -17.08
CA MET A 580 15.14 -8.36 -15.63
C MET A 580 15.59 -9.74 -15.10
N LEU A 581 15.07 -10.84 -15.67
CA LEU A 581 15.30 -12.22 -15.18
C LEU A 581 16.11 -13.11 -16.15
N GLY A 582 16.43 -12.63 -17.35
CA GLY A 582 17.04 -13.41 -18.44
C GLY A 582 16.06 -14.32 -19.21
N PHE A 583 15.00 -14.80 -18.55
CA PHE A 583 13.95 -15.63 -19.15
C PHE A 583 12.60 -14.89 -19.22
N GLY A 584 11.83 -15.14 -20.28
CA GLY A 584 10.49 -14.59 -20.43
C GLY A 584 9.45 -15.40 -19.65
N PRO A 585 8.34 -14.77 -19.18
CA PRO A 585 7.31 -15.46 -18.43
C PRO A 585 6.55 -16.45 -19.33
N GLY A 586 6.41 -17.69 -18.86
CA GLY A 586 5.74 -18.77 -19.60
C GLY A 586 4.25 -18.49 -19.87
N LEU A 587 3.69 -19.16 -20.88
CA LEU A 587 2.33 -18.91 -21.41
C LEU A 587 1.23 -18.86 -20.34
N TYR A 588 1.35 -19.68 -19.29
CA TYR A 588 0.52 -19.64 -18.08
C TYR A 588 0.32 -18.22 -17.52
N TRP A 589 1.40 -17.50 -17.23
CA TRP A 589 1.36 -16.14 -16.66
C TRP A 589 0.74 -15.15 -17.65
N GLN A 590 1.04 -15.31 -18.94
CA GLN A 590 0.49 -14.46 -20.00
C GLN A 590 -1.03 -14.60 -20.14
N VAL A 591 -1.56 -15.82 -19.99
CA VAL A 591 -3.01 -16.09 -19.98
C VAL A 591 -3.66 -15.58 -18.70
N CYS A 592 -3.01 -15.76 -17.54
CA CYS A 592 -3.53 -15.25 -16.27
C CYS A 592 -3.66 -13.72 -16.28
N TRP A 593 -2.57 -12.99 -16.54
CA TRP A 593 -2.59 -11.52 -16.53
C TRP A 593 -3.48 -10.91 -17.61
N ARG A 594 -3.56 -11.52 -18.81
CA ARG A 594 -4.35 -10.97 -19.92
C ARG A 594 -5.85 -11.27 -19.82
N VAL A 595 -6.25 -12.39 -19.23
CA VAL A 595 -7.63 -12.88 -19.26
C VAL A 595 -8.14 -13.29 -17.89
N VAL A 596 -7.47 -14.23 -17.21
CA VAL A 596 -8.05 -14.88 -16.03
C VAL A 596 -8.14 -13.91 -14.86
N SER A 597 -7.05 -13.25 -14.47
CA SER A 597 -7.05 -12.34 -13.32
C SER A 597 -7.97 -11.12 -13.53
N PRO A 598 -8.01 -10.45 -14.71
CA PRO A 598 -9.02 -9.42 -14.98
C PRO A 598 -10.47 -9.94 -14.95
N ALA A 599 -10.75 -11.14 -15.47
CA ALA A 599 -12.09 -11.73 -15.43
C ALA A 599 -12.52 -12.10 -14.01
N THR A 600 -11.61 -12.68 -13.22
CA THR A 600 -11.82 -13.00 -11.80
C THR A 600 -12.07 -11.74 -10.97
N LEU A 601 -11.29 -10.67 -11.16
CA LEU A 601 -11.53 -9.38 -10.49
C LEU A 601 -12.88 -8.75 -10.89
N ALA A 602 -13.23 -8.77 -12.18
CA ALA A 602 -14.52 -8.30 -12.66
C ALA A 602 -15.69 -9.10 -12.04
N PHE A 603 -15.53 -10.42 -11.90
CA PHE A 603 -16.52 -11.29 -11.29
C PHE A 603 -16.75 -10.98 -9.80
N ILE A 604 -15.70 -10.82 -8.98
CA ILE A 604 -15.84 -10.38 -7.59
C ILE A 604 -16.52 -9.01 -7.55
N LEU A 605 -16.01 -8.04 -8.32
CA LEU A 605 -16.50 -6.66 -8.30
C LEU A 605 -17.98 -6.57 -8.68
N ILE A 606 -18.44 -7.34 -9.67
CA ILE A 606 -19.86 -7.44 -10.02
C ILE A 606 -20.66 -8.11 -8.90
N SER A 607 -20.16 -9.21 -8.31
CA SER A 607 -20.85 -9.90 -7.21
C SER A 607 -21.04 -8.98 -6.00
N SER A 608 -19.99 -8.29 -5.55
CA SER A 608 -20.01 -7.37 -4.41
C SER A 608 -20.79 -6.07 -4.68
N LEU A 609 -21.09 -5.74 -5.94
CA LEU A 609 -21.98 -4.62 -6.29
C LEU A 609 -23.45 -5.04 -6.45
N LEU A 610 -23.73 -6.34 -6.65
CA LEU A 610 -25.08 -6.88 -6.78
C LEU A 610 -25.64 -7.39 -5.44
N ASP A 611 -24.79 -8.02 -4.62
CA ASP A 611 -25.14 -8.60 -3.33
C ASP A 611 -24.45 -7.78 -2.22
N GLN A 612 -25.24 -7.00 -1.48
CA GLN A 612 -24.78 -6.14 -0.41
C GLN A 612 -25.53 -6.50 0.88
N PRO A 613 -24.92 -7.28 1.79
CA PRO A 613 -25.57 -7.69 3.02
C PRO A 613 -25.83 -6.48 3.93
N PRO A 614 -26.85 -6.53 4.80
CA PRO A 614 -27.09 -5.48 5.77
C PRO A 614 -25.90 -5.34 6.72
N LEU A 615 -25.39 -4.12 6.88
CA LEU A 615 -24.29 -3.87 7.82
C LEU A 615 -24.86 -3.85 9.25
N VAL A 616 -24.40 -4.80 10.07
CA VAL A 616 -24.82 -5.00 11.47
C VAL A 616 -23.58 -5.20 12.33
N LEU A 617 -23.58 -4.65 13.55
CA LEU A 617 -22.53 -4.88 14.55
C LEU A 617 -23.13 -4.83 15.95
N PHE A 618 -22.91 -5.86 16.77
CA PHE A 618 -23.43 -5.95 18.16
C PHE A 618 -24.95 -5.66 18.25
N ASP A 619 -25.73 -6.34 17.40
CA ASP A 619 -27.19 -6.19 17.25
C ASP A 619 -27.68 -4.79 16.81
N TYR A 620 -26.78 -3.85 16.50
CA TYR A 620 -27.10 -2.55 15.90
C TYR A 620 -27.09 -2.62 14.37
N GLU A 621 -28.26 -2.41 13.75
CA GLU A 621 -28.41 -2.23 12.31
C GLU A 621 -27.98 -0.80 11.88
N TYR A 622 -27.19 -0.69 10.81
CA TYR A 622 -26.69 0.60 10.37
C TYR A 622 -27.76 1.42 9.63
N PRO A 623 -28.03 2.68 10.03
CA PRO A 623 -29.06 3.50 9.44
C PRO A 623 -28.70 3.89 8.00
N ALA A 624 -29.67 3.94 7.10
CA ALA A 624 -29.45 4.13 5.65
C ALA A 624 -28.67 5.42 5.25
N TRP A 625 -28.55 6.41 6.13
CA TRP A 625 -27.66 7.56 5.89
C TRP A 625 -26.17 7.19 6.01
N SER A 626 -25.82 6.27 6.89
CA SER A 626 -24.44 5.81 7.10
C SER A 626 -23.95 4.93 5.96
N ILE A 627 -24.84 4.09 5.39
CA ILE A 627 -24.57 3.31 4.17
C ILE A 627 -24.30 4.26 2.99
N ARG A 628 -25.11 5.32 2.82
CA ARG A 628 -24.84 6.38 1.83
C ARG A 628 -23.51 7.10 2.07
N LEU A 629 -23.15 7.37 3.32
CA LEU A 629 -21.84 7.93 3.68
C LEU A 629 -20.69 6.95 3.34
N GLY A 630 -20.87 5.65 3.61
CA GLY A 630 -19.95 4.60 3.21
C GLY A 630 -19.68 4.61 1.71
N HIS A 631 -20.73 4.59 0.87
CA HIS A 631 -20.55 4.70 -0.58
C HIS A 631 -19.86 5.99 -1.03
N LEU A 632 -20.03 7.12 -0.32
CA LEU A 632 -19.29 8.36 -0.60
C LEU A 632 -17.81 8.26 -0.21
N ILE A 633 -17.47 7.56 0.88
CA ILE A 633 -16.08 7.28 1.30
C ILE A 633 -15.40 6.31 0.32
N GLY A 634 -16.10 5.28 -0.14
CA GLY A 634 -15.57 4.39 -1.19
C GLY A 634 -15.38 5.12 -2.52
N ALA A 635 -16.36 5.94 -2.92
CA ALA A 635 -16.31 6.68 -4.17
C ALA A 635 -15.25 7.80 -4.17
N SER A 636 -14.91 8.41 -3.03
CA SER A 636 -13.92 9.50 -2.97
C SER A 636 -12.53 9.05 -3.46
N SER A 637 -12.11 7.85 -3.09
CA SER A 637 -10.82 7.27 -3.51
C SER A 637 -10.84 6.90 -4.99
N PHE A 638 -11.91 6.28 -5.47
CA PHE A 638 -12.07 5.93 -6.88
C PHE A 638 -12.17 7.16 -7.79
N LEU A 639 -12.80 8.25 -7.33
CA LEU A 639 -13.00 9.50 -8.08
C LEU A 639 -11.67 10.17 -8.48
N CYS A 640 -10.56 9.88 -7.79
CA CYS A 640 -9.22 10.29 -8.20
C CYS A 640 -8.85 9.82 -9.62
N ILE A 641 -9.36 8.66 -10.07
CA ILE A 641 -9.08 8.10 -11.39
C ILE A 641 -9.71 8.94 -12.51
N PRO A 642 -11.04 9.03 -12.67
CA PRO A 642 -11.65 9.82 -13.74
C PRO A 642 -11.32 11.31 -13.63
N SER A 643 -11.14 11.86 -12.42
CA SER A 643 -10.71 13.24 -12.25
C SER A 643 -9.33 13.50 -12.87
N TYR A 644 -8.37 12.57 -12.68
CA TYR A 644 -7.06 12.69 -13.33
C TYR A 644 -7.14 12.50 -14.85
N MET A 645 -7.96 11.55 -15.33
CA MET A 645 -8.18 11.33 -16.76
C MET A 645 -8.71 12.59 -17.45
N VAL A 646 -9.74 13.23 -16.87
CA VAL A 646 -10.29 14.51 -17.36
C VAL A 646 -9.25 15.61 -17.29
N TYR A 647 -8.54 15.77 -16.17
CA TYR A 647 -7.48 16.76 -16.02
C TYR A 647 -6.40 16.66 -17.11
N LYS A 648 -5.83 15.46 -17.33
CA LYS A 648 -4.80 15.21 -18.35
C LYS A 648 -5.34 15.45 -19.77
N LEU A 649 -6.59 15.07 -20.06
CA LEU A 649 -7.22 15.29 -21.36
C LEU A 649 -7.59 16.76 -21.63
N VAL A 650 -7.91 17.55 -20.60
CA VAL A 650 -8.18 19.00 -20.74
C VAL A 650 -6.86 19.75 -20.98
N TRP A 651 -5.83 19.48 -20.18
CA TRP A 651 -4.54 20.18 -20.22
C TRP A 651 -3.60 19.78 -21.36
N THR A 652 -3.77 18.61 -21.99
CA THR A 652 -2.97 18.25 -23.17
C THR A 652 -3.40 19.05 -24.40
N PRO A 653 -2.51 19.73 -25.13
CA PRO A 653 -2.86 20.45 -26.35
C PRO A 653 -3.14 19.51 -27.53
N GLY A 654 -3.78 20.02 -28.58
CA GLY A 654 -4.09 19.30 -29.82
C GLY A 654 -5.53 18.79 -29.91
N SER A 655 -5.81 17.94 -30.90
CA SER A 655 -7.13 17.34 -31.15
C SER A 655 -7.42 16.14 -30.23
N LEU A 656 -8.70 15.79 -29.99
CA LEU A 656 -9.07 14.68 -29.08
C LEU A 656 -8.37 13.35 -29.41
N LYS A 657 -8.27 12.98 -30.71
CA LYS A 657 -7.55 11.78 -31.14
C LYS A 657 -6.05 11.84 -30.81
N GLN A 658 -5.43 13.01 -30.99
CA GLN A 658 -4.02 13.26 -30.69
C GLN A 658 -3.75 13.26 -29.17
N ARG A 659 -4.62 13.90 -28.38
CA ARG A 659 -4.55 13.88 -26.91
C ARG A 659 -4.63 12.47 -26.35
N LEU A 660 -5.61 11.68 -26.80
CA LEU A 660 -5.73 10.27 -26.41
C LEU A 660 -4.50 9.46 -26.81
N ALA A 661 -4.01 9.59 -28.04
CA ALA A 661 -2.82 8.90 -28.52
C ALA A 661 -1.54 9.28 -27.74
N LEU A 662 -1.45 10.51 -27.21
CA LEU A 662 -0.38 10.95 -26.32
C LEU A 662 -0.57 10.46 -24.88
N CYS A 663 -1.80 10.42 -24.36
CA CYS A 663 -2.09 10.01 -22.98
C CYS A 663 -2.04 8.48 -22.77
N PHE A 664 -2.20 7.69 -23.83
CA PHE A 664 -2.02 6.23 -23.80
C PHE A 664 -0.56 5.78 -24.04
N ARG A 665 0.31 6.64 -24.58
CA ARG A 665 1.72 6.31 -24.78
C ARG A 665 2.53 6.61 -23.51
N PRO A 666 3.50 5.76 -23.13
CA PRO A 666 4.39 6.06 -22.01
C PRO A 666 5.25 7.31 -22.30
N GLU A 667 5.47 8.13 -21.28
CA GLU A 667 6.36 9.30 -21.37
C GLU A 667 7.80 8.81 -21.54
N ILE A 668 8.40 9.01 -22.72
CA ILE A 668 9.78 8.62 -22.99
C ILE A 668 10.71 9.49 -22.15
N THR A 669 11.17 8.93 -21.03
CA THR A 669 12.15 9.57 -20.15
C THR A 669 13.42 9.93 -20.93
N ARG A 670 13.99 11.12 -20.69
CA ARG A 670 15.16 11.65 -21.42
C ARG A 670 16.32 10.66 -21.55
N LYS A 671 16.50 9.80 -20.55
CA LYS A 671 17.49 8.72 -20.53
C LYS A 671 17.22 7.64 -21.58
N ARG A 672 15.98 7.13 -21.67
CA ARG A 672 15.57 6.15 -22.69
C ARG A 672 15.64 6.73 -24.10
N SER A 673 15.39 8.03 -24.29
CA SER A 673 15.63 8.69 -25.60
C SER A 673 17.11 8.87 -25.93
N LEU A 674 18.00 8.99 -24.93
CA LEU A 674 19.45 8.98 -25.16
C LEU A 674 19.95 7.56 -25.47
N GLU A 675 19.49 6.55 -24.72
CA GLU A 675 19.79 5.13 -24.96
C GLU A 675 19.24 4.61 -26.30
N MET A 676 18.16 5.20 -26.84
CA MET A 676 17.64 4.91 -28.18
C MET A 676 18.28 5.75 -29.30
N ALA A 677 18.88 6.91 -28.99
CA ALA A 677 19.64 7.71 -29.96
C ALA A 677 21.11 7.27 -30.06
N PHE A 678 21.65 6.76 -28.95
CA PHE A 678 22.98 6.22 -28.78
C PHE A 678 22.85 4.88 -28.04
N PRO A 679 22.47 3.79 -28.74
CA PRO A 679 22.66 2.45 -28.19
C PRO A 679 24.16 2.26 -27.88
N PRO A 680 24.52 1.61 -26.76
CA PRO A 680 25.93 1.38 -26.45
C PRO A 680 26.56 0.54 -27.56
N GLU A 681 27.60 1.08 -28.20
CA GLU A 681 28.41 0.33 -29.15
C GLU A 681 29.05 -0.86 -28.43
N ALA A 682 29.10 -2.01 -29.08
CA ALA A 682 29.66 -3.21 -28.48
C ALA A 682 31.19 -3.05 -28.36
N GLU A 683 31.68 -2.82 -27.14
CA GLU A 683 33.12 -2.73 -26.85
C GLU A 683 33.83 -4.01 -27.29
N TRP A 684 34.57 -3.93 -28.39
CA TRP A 684 35.42 -5.03 -28.86
C TRP A 684 36.69 -5.09 -27.99
N PRO A 685 37.09 -6.26 -27.47
CA PRO A 685 38.16 -6.37 -26.48
C PRO A 685 39.55 -6.15 -27.09
N LEU A 686 40.08 -4.92 -26.98
CA LEU A 686 41.44 -4.54 -27.36
C LEU A 686 42.14 -3.70 -26.27
N SER A 687 42.12 -4.18 -25.02
CA SER A 687 42.68 -3.45 -23.86
C SER A 687 43.12 -4.34 -22.68
N GLN A 688 43.81 -5.46 -22.94
CA GLN A 688 44.48 -6.26 -21.88
C GLN A 688 46.01 -6.30 -21.92
N GLU A 689 46.67 -5.77 -22.96
CA GLU A 689 48.14 -5.83 -23.09
C GLU A 689 48.91 -4.74 -22.28
N VAL A 690 48.22 -3.81 -21.61
CA VAL A 690 48.82 -2.61 -20.99
C VAL A 690 48.49 -2.50 -19.49
N SER A 691 48.84 -3.54 -18.72
CA SER A 691 48.76 -3.50 -17.24
C SER A 691 49.73 -4.46 -16.52
N ARG A 692 50.86 -4.81 -17.17
CA ARG A 692 51.83 -5.81 -16.64
C ARG A 692 53.29 -5.34 -16.50
N THR A 693 53.55 -4.03 -16.42
CA THR A 693 54.89 -3.46 -16.09
C THR A 693 54.76 -2.17 -15.26
N SER A 694 54.50 -2.29 -13.96
CA SER A 694 54.46 -1.14 -13.02
C SER A 694 54.65 -1.55 -11.55
N GLN A 695 55.71 -2.30 -11.25
CA GLN A 695 56.19 -2.55 -9.88
C GLN A 695 57.72 -2.55 -9.82
N GLU A 696 58.33 -1.38 -9.76
CA GLU A 696 59.70 -1.21 -9.23
C GLU A 696 59.93 0.23 -8.75
N ALA A 697 60.86 0.41 -7.81
CA ALA A 697 61.05 1.66 -7.05
C ALA A 697 62.19 2.54 -7.61
N PRO A 698 62.17 3.87 -7.40
CA PRO A 698 63.04 4.79 -8.15
C PRO A 698 64.47 4.93 -7.55
N PRO A 699 65.52 4.88 -8.40
CA PRO A 699 66.86 5.36 -8.04
C PRO A 699 66.99 6.90 -8.13
N LYS A 700 68.04 7.46 -7.52
CA LYS A 700 68.34 8.90 -7.47
C LYS A 700 69.15 9.39 -8.69
N PRO A 701 69.14 10.71 -9.02
CA PRO A 701 69.46 11.20 -10.35
C PRO A 701 70.95 11.26 -10.71
N GLY A 702 71.26 11.00 -11.98
CA GLY A 702 72.57 11.15 -12.63
C GLY A 702 72.50 12.03 -13.89
N LYS A 703 73.64 12.59 -14.32
CA LYS A 703 73.73 13.68 -15.31
C LYS A 703 73.67 13.20 -16.78
N LEU A 704 73.26 14.13 -17.66
CA LEU A 704 73.49 14.23 -19.12
C LEU A 704 74.91 13.81 -19.57
N PRO A 705 75.18 13.43 -20.86
CA PRO A 705 74.82 14.25 -22.04
C PRO A 705 74.44 13.41 -23.33
N PRO A 706 74.71 13.77 -24.62
CA PRO A 706 73.70 13.63 -25.69
C PRO A 706 74.21 12.88 -26.97
N SER A 707 73.56 13.09 -28.13
CA SER A 707 73.94 12.66 -29.51
C SER A 707 73.76 11.17 -29.84
N ALA A 708 73.68 10.70 -31.10
CA ALA A 708 73.20 11.27 -32.38
C ALA A 708 73.12 10.14 -33.46
N CYS A 709 72.59 10.45 -34.66
CA CYS A 709 72.59 9.65 -35.91
C CYS A 709 71.75 8.33 -35.87
N SER A 710 70.83 7.96 -36.78
CA SER A 710 70.53 8.22 -38.20
C SER A 710 71.08 7.18 -39.20
N ALA A 711 70.21 6.26 -39.64
CA ALA A 711 70.41 5.41 -40.82
C ALA A 711 69.06 5.03 -41.48
N HIS A 712 68.88 5.43 -42.74
CA HIS A 712 67.94 4.89 -43.75
C HIS A 712 68.76 3.96 -44.70
N PRO A 713 68.28 3.42 -45.85
CA PRO A 713 66.98 3.56 -46.57
C PRO A 713 66.24 2.21 -46.79
N SER A 714 65.03 2.12 -47.36
CA SER A 714 64.72 2.08 -48.83
C SER A 714 63.31 1.48 -49.03
N TRP A 715 62.55 1.60 -50.14
CA TRP A 715 62.45 2.53 -51.29
C TRP A 715 61.05 2.33 -51.96
N LEU A 716 60.45 3.39 -52.55
CA LEU A 716 59.37 3.40 -53.61
C LEU A 716 57.93 2.83 -53.37
N SER A 717 56.95 3.72 -53.14
CA SER A 717 55.91 4.24 -54.09
C SER A 717 55.30 3.39 -55.26
N PRO A 718 54.14 3.77 -55.87
CA PRO A 718 52.92 4.46 -55.33
C PRO A 718 51.54 4.12 -56.02
N TYR A 719 50.43 4.75 -55.54
CA TYR A 719 49.21 5.20 -56.32
C TYR A 719 48.20 4.15 -56.91
N LEU A 720 46.90 4.42 -57.25
CA LEU A 720 46.01 5.61 -57.25
C LEU A 720 44.48 5.20 -57.32
N LEU A 721 43.53 6.04 -56.82
CA LEU A 721 42.07 6.16 -57.20
C LEU A 721 41.10 4.97 -56.89
N LEU A 722 39.74 5.09 -56.79
CA LEU A 722 38.77 6.21 -56.73
C LEU A 722 37.48 5.84 -55.93
N LEU A 723 36.42 6.67 -55.98
CA LEU A 723 35.26 6.73 -55.05
C LEU A 723 33.85 6.59 -55.69
N ARG A 724 32.86 6.31 -54.81
CA ARG A 724 31.40 6.64 -54.83
C ARG A 724 30.32 5.59 -55.22
N SER A 725 29.15 5.79 -54.58
CA SER A 725 27.83 5.10 -54.61
C SER A 725 26.85 5.79 -55.61
N PRO A 726 25.52 5.46 -55.80
CA PRO A 726 24.39 5.20 -54.85
C PRO A 726 23.59 3.89 -55.26
N PRO A 727 22.24 3.67 -55.20
CA PRO A 727 21.06 4.39 -54.66
C PRO A 727 20.06 3.52 -53.81
N VAL A 728 18.74 3.51 -54.13
CA VAL A 728 17.57 3.13 -53.27
C VAL A 728 16.40 2.57 -54.13
N GLY A 729 15.52 1.67 -53.62
CA GLY A 729 14.28 1.26 -54.35
C GLY A 729 13.25 0.35 -53.64
N TRP A 730 11.95 0.61 -53.85
CA TRP A 730 10.74 0.10 -53.16
C TRP A 730 10.12 -1.26 -53.64
N MET A 731 9.08 -1.73 -52.89
CA MET A 731 7.83 -2.44 -53.29
C MET A 731 7.60 -3.98 -53.16
N ARG A 732 6.61 -4.31 -52.29
CA ARG A 732 5.44 -5.24 -52.34
C ARG A 732 5.32 -6.47 -53.30
N LEU A 733 4.51 -7.45 -52.81
CA LEU A 733 3.88 -8.64 -53.45
C LEU A 733 4.82 -9.84 -53.72
N GLY A 734 4.37 -11.11 -53.76
CA GLY A 734 3.05 -11.67 -53.40
C GLY A 734 2.83 -13.12 -53.93
N GLY A 735 2.57 -14.09 -53.04
CA GLY A 735 2.42 -15.53 -53.40
C GLY A 735 3.76 -16.26 -53.60
N GLY A 736 3.82 -17.61 -53.70
CA GLY A 736 2.77 -18.60 -53.44
C GLY A 736 3.08 -20.01 -53.98
N ARG A 737 3.36 -20.99 -53.09
CA ARG A 737 3.46 -22.46 -53.31
C ARG A 737 4.42 -22.98 -54.42
N GLN A 738 5.35 -23.87 -54.03
CA GLN A 738 5.45 -25.20 -54.65
C GLN A 738 6.15 -26.21 -53.72
N LEU A 739 6.15 -27.50 -54.08
CA LEU A 739 6.34 -28.63 -53.16
C LEU A 739 7.04 -29.81 -53.87
N ALA A 740 7.94 -30.48 -53.16
CA ALA A 740 8.50 -31.84 -53.41
C ALA A 740 9.23 -32.15 -54.74
N ARG A 741 10.52 -32.50 -54.64
CA ARG A 741 11.08 -33.88 -54.73
C ARG A 741 12.57 -33.84 -54.27
N LEU A 742 13.23 -34.81 -53.63
CA LEU A 742 13.16 -36.29 -53.49
C LEU A 742 14.28 -36.98 -54.30
N ASP A 743 15.40 -37.24 -53.62
CA ASP A 743 16.40 -38.30 -53.85
C ASP A 743 16.89 -38.70 -52.44
N LEU A 744 16.95 -39.96 -51.96
CA LEU A 744 17.33 -41.29 -52.47
C LEU A 744 18.73 -41.73 -52.01
N LEU A 745 18.71 -42.49 -50.91
CA LEU A 745 19.60 -43.61 -50.55
C LEU A 745 21.12 -43.43 -50.66
N ASN A 746 21.80 -43.50 -49.51
CA ASN A 746 22.83 -44.54 -49.39
C ASN A 746 22.94 -45.19 -48.00
N ARG A 747 22.98 -46.53 -48.07
CA ARG A 747 23.28 -47.60 -47.10
C ARG A 747 23.68 -47.25 -45.65
N ALA A 748 22.99 -47.91 -44.71
CA ALA A 748 23.46 -48.08 -43.33
C ALA A 748 24.35 -49.33 -43.17
N LYS A 749 25.22 -49.32 -42.14
CA LYS A 749 25.56 -50.52 -41.35
C LYS A 749 26.28 -50.17 -40.03
N ASP A 750 26.16 -51.09 -39.06
CA ASP A 750 26.99 -51.34 -37.87
C ASP A 750 27.38 -50.10 -37.00
N ARG A 751 27.03 -50.01 -35.70
CA ARG A 751 26.99 -51.04 -34.63
C ARG A 751 25.92 -50.73 -33.58
N ALA A 752 25.70 -51.67 -32.64
CA ALA A 752 24.74 -51.54 -31.55
C ALA A 752 25.37 -51.80 -30.16
N ARG A 753 24.92 -51.03 -29.15
CA ARG A 753 24.94 -51.31 -27.68
C ARG A 753 26.32 -51.35 -26.98
N PRO A 754 26.36 -51.27 -25.62
CA PRO A 754 25.47 -50.53 -24.71
C PRO A 754 26.19 -49.76 -23.57
N SER A 755 25.42 -48.96 -22.82
CA SER A 755 25.53 -48.66 -21.37
C SER A 755 26.90 -48.65 -20.66
N VAL A 756 27.28 -47.46 -20.17
CA VAL A 756 27.23 -47.15 -18.72
C VAL A 756 26.40 -45.88 -18.56
#